data_AF-A0A8T3XQ31-F1
#
_entry.id   AF-A0A8T3XQ31-F1
#
_cell.length_a   1.000
_cell.length_b   1.000
_cell.length_c   1.000
_cell.angle_alpha   90.00
_cell.angle_beta   90.00
_cell.angle_gamma   90.00
#
_symmetry.space_group_name_H-M   'P 1'
#
loop_
_entity.id
_entity.type
_entity.pdbx_description
1 polymer ?
#
loop_
_entity_poly.entity_id
_entity_poly.type
_entity_poly.pdbx_seq_one_letter_code
_entity_poly.pdbx_strand_id
1 'polypeptide(L)'
;MPDIYQEYQEILPKKVFDEVREECKNKRLTVPHIKKVFEAVKKAYEDAKINPGEAIGIVTAESIGEPGTQMSLLHSEKIIVKSNNNIKIVKIGKFVDELMNRYGSIDMDFTEVTPINNLELYSISMNNNEKVEWKKITEVSRHKYNKDLMKLTTKSGRKIIATDNHSFVIRSNNKIIPITGRDLKVGNRIPTINNFFTDSLLKEVKIGDSFIDKKIIIENDIISKSGAKSIKNSIELNWNTGWFIGAYLAEGYNNLGTTGISNINDNYISNGKEFADYINITPIERHYVGEYGPGRTLTISSTFLSKFIAATCGRGSNYKKIPEFAYSASNEFVKGLLRGYFDGDGNFHVSRKMIRASSNSKELMDGIALLLSRFKIFSYKVKDKKGQYWLLIPYKYAPLYLEFIGSDIDYKFSALEELAELAKKFWNEKSQDYNDMVAGFGDLFYITAKKLGFPTRYINNFTKRQKIGRTALFKYTKIFENLAKQKNIDISKELEMMQRMFNSDVVWDEIISIDYIKSEHEFVYDLSVPELSTFTTFDGIITHNTLNTFHFSGVAEMNITVGLPRLIEIFDARKTPTTPRMEVYLKSKYSHDPKMARKIAAQIKETKLKEIATEFSINLAKASIESKLDHKRLKELGIKEEQLVAILTQNFKNVAIKIERDNIVLYPKLKEYDLGEVFKLKEKVKEAYVSGIKGITQVLPIKQESEFIILCAGSNLKDMLKLEEIDARRTTTNDISEIEKVLGIEAARQAIINEALKVIEDQGLDIDIRHLMFLADVMTVTGTVKGITRSGITSEKQSVLARASFETPIKHIINAALTGERDPLNSVVENVMLNQPVPLGTGMPQLVMKTKKK
;
A
#
# COMPACT_ATOMS: atom_id res chain seq x y z
N MET A 1 55.28 -40.51 7.84
CA MET A 1 55.21 -39.15 8.40
C MET A 1 53.77 -38.90 8.79
N PRO A 2 53.46 -38.42 10.01
CA PRO A 2 52.11 -37.98 10.36
C PRO A 2 51.68 -36.96 9.32
N ASP A 3 50.43 -37.03 8.87
CA ASP A 3 49.94 -36.17 7.80
C ASP A 3 49.99 -34.72 8.30
N ILE A 4 51.02 -33.98 7.88
CA ILE A 4 51.40 -32.66 8.40
C ILE A 4 50.26 -31.64 8.22
N TYR A 5 49.30 -31.99 7.38
CA TYR A 5 48.13 -31.19 7.01
C TYR A 5 46.90 -31.45 7.90
N GLN A 6 46.88 -32.53 8.68
CA GLN A 6 45.70 -32.99 9.41
C GLN A 6 45.22 -31.95 10.44
N GLU A 7 46.15 -31.27 11.11
CA GLU A 7 45.88 -30.18 12.07
C GLU A 7 45.22 -28.95 11.42
N TYR A 8 45.51 -28.66 10.15
CA TYR A 8 44.99 -27.49 9.45
C TYR A 8 43.70 -27.77 8.68
N GLN A 9 43.43 -29.04 8.36
CA GLN A 9 42.28 -29.47 7.56
C GLN A 9 40.95 -29.28 8.29
N GLU A 10 40.94 -29.35 9.64
CA GLU A 10 39.74 -29.11 10.45
C GLU A 10 39.49 -27.62 10.71
N ILE A 11 40.52 -26.77 10.58
CA ILE A 11 40.45 -25.35 10.93
C ILE A 11 40.18 -24.46 9.70
N LEU A 12 40.80 -24.78 8.56
CA LEU A 12 40.70 -24.01 7.33
C LEU A 12 39.54 -24.49 6.44
N PRO A 13 38.85 -23.59 5.71
CA PRO A 13 37.87 -23.99 4.70
C PRO A 13 38.53 -24.86 3.64
N LYS A 14 37.85 -25.93 3.24
CA LYS A 14 38.37 -26.94 2.31
C LYS A 14 39.00 -26.34 1.05
N LYS A 15 38.35 -25.33 0.45
CA LYS A 15 38.86 -24.66 -0.75
C LYS A 15 40.20 -23.94 -0.51
N VAL A 16 40.32 -23.19 0.59
CA VAL A 16 41.55 -22.46 0.96
C VAL A 16 42.67 -23.45 1.28
N PHE A 17 42.33 -24.52 2.02
CA PHE A 17 43.26 -25.59 2.32
C PHE A 17 43.80 -26.26 1.04
N ASP A 18 42.92 -26.61 0.10
CA ASP A 18 43.28 -27.26 -1.16
C ASP A 18 44.15 -26.34 -2.04
N GLU A 19 43.80 -25.06 -2.17
CA GLU A 19 44.57 -24.06 -2.93
C GLU A 19 45.98 -23.88 -2.35
N VAL A 20 46.10 -23.69 -1.03
CA VAL A 20 47.41 -23.51 -0.37
C VAL A 20 48.26 -24.77 -0.48
N ARG A 21 47.64 -25.95 -0.40
CA ARG A 21 48.32 -27.24 -0.56
C ARG A 21 48.87 -27.42 -1.98
N GLU A 22 48.07 -27.11 -3.00
CA GLU A 22 48.51 -27.10 -4.42
C GLU A 22 49.68 -26.15 -4.62
N GLU A 23 49.58 -24.93 -4.10
CA GLU A 23 50.61 -23.90 -4.26
C GLU A 23 51.94 -24.28 -3.58
N CYS A 24 51.86 -24.89 -2.38
CA CYS A 24 53.03 -25.42 -1.67
C CYS A 24 53.73 -26.55 -2.44
N LYS A 25 52.96 -27.43 -3.11
CA LYS A 25 53.49 -28.48 -3.99
C LYS A 25 54.15 -27.87 -5.23
N ASN A 26 53.49 -26.92 -5.87
CA ASN A 26 53.97 -26.25 -7.08
C ASN A 26 55.32 -25.54 -6.85
N LYS A 27 55.50 -24.93 -5.67
CA LYS A 27 56.74 -24.24 -5.28
C LYS A 27 57.80 -25.14 -4.64
N ARG A 28 57.55 -26.46 -4.53
CA ARG A 28 58.48 -27.46 -3.96
C ARG A 28 59.05 -27.05 -2.59
N LEU A 29 58.19 -26.54 -1.71
CA LEU A 29 58.61 -26.07 -0.38
C LEU A 29 59.06 -27.22 0.53
N THR A 30 60.05 -26.95 1.38
CA THR A 30 60.47 -27.92 2.41
C THR A 30 59.45 -27.99 3.55
N VAL A 31 59.39 -29.11 4.26
CA VAL A 31 58.43 -29.34 5.36
C VAL A 31 58.38 -28.20 6.40
N PRO A 32 59.50 -27.61 6.85
CA PRO A 32 59.46 -26.46 7.77
C PRO A 32 58.81 -25.21 7.17
N HIS A 33 58.99 -24.98 5.87
CA HIS A 33 58.37 -23.85 5.18
C HIS A 33 56.88 -24.08 4.93
N ILE A 34 56.46 -25.32 4.63
CA ILE A 34 55.04 -25.68 4.51
C ILE A 34 54.30 -25.37 5.82
N LYS A 35 54.86 -25.78 6.97
CA LYS A 35 54.28 -25.42 8.28
C LYS A 35 54.15 -23.91 8.46
N LYS A 36 55.21 -23.14 8.20
CA LYS A 36 55.16 -21.67 8.29
C LYS A 36 54.07 -21.05 7.40
N VAL A 37 53.88 -21.57 6.20
CA VAL A 37 52.84 -21.07 5.28
C VAL A 37 51.45 -21.40 5.82
N PHE A 38 51.19 -22.65 6.20
CA PHE A 38 49.90 -23.05 6.77
C PHE A 38 49.57 -22.32 8.07
N GLU A 39 50.58 -22.04 8.88
CA GLU A 39 50.42 -21.30 10.14
C GLU A 39 50.16 -19.81 9.89
N ALA A 40 50.81 -19.20 8.89
CA ALA A 40 50.51 -17.85 8.45
C ALA A 40 49.12 -17.74 7.81
N VAL A 41 48.68 -18.74 7.04
CA VAL A 41 47.34 -18.80 6.45
C VAL A 41 46.28 -19.03 7.54
N LYS A 42 46.54 -19.92 8.50
CA LYS A 42 45.69 -20.11 9.67
C LYS A 42 45.52 -18.82 10.43
N LYS A 43 46.62 -18.13 10.73
CA LYS A 43 46.59 -16.84 11.40
C LYS A 43 45.84 -15.78 10.59
N ALA A 44 46.13 -15.65 9.29
CA ALA A 44 45.41 -14.73 8.42
C ALA A 44 43.91 -15.05 8.30
N TYR A 45 43.55 -16.34 8.34
CA TYR A 45 42.16 -16.78 8.35
C TYR A 45 41.48 -16.47 9.69
N GLU A 46 42.16 -16.69 10.81
CA GLU A 46 41.67 -16.34 12.16
C GLU A 46 41.53 -14.82 12.32
N ASP A 47 42.49 -14.04 11.83
CA ASP A 47 42.46 -12.56 11.80
C ASP A 47 41.37 -12.05 10.82
N ALA A 48 41.01 -12.84 9.80
CA ALA A 48 39.94 -12.54 8.85
C ALA A 48 38.54 -12.95 9.33
N LYS A 49 38.43 -13.73 10.40
CA LYS A 49 37.12 -14.08 10.97
C LYS A 49 36.55 -12.85 11.66
N ILE A 50 35.47 -12.33 11.10
CA ILE A 50 34.65 -11.31 11.76
C ILE A 50 33.94 -11.98 12.94
N ASN A 51 33.99 -11.34 14.11
CA ASN A 51 33.24 -11.80 15.27
C ASN A 51 31.72 -11.70 14.97
N PRO A 52 30.93 -12.74 15.27
CA PRO A 52 29.47 -12.66 15.18
C PRO A 52 28.95 -11.40 15.92
N GLY A 53 28.27 -10.51 15.20
CA GLY A 53 27.75 -9.24 15.75
C GLY A 53 28.59 -7.98 15.48
N GLU A 54 29.73 -8.05 14.78
CA GLU A 54 30.51 -6.85 14.40
C GLU A 54 30.19 -6.36 12.98
N ALA A 55 29.85 -5.07 12.89
CA ALA A 55 29.52 -4.28 11.70
C ALA A 55 28.42 -4.80 10.76
N ILE A 56 27.90 -6.02 10.92
CA ILE A 56 26.84 -6.54 10.06
C ILE A 56 25.47 -6.19 10.64
N GLY A 57 25.29 -6.15 11.97
CA GLY A 57 24.04 -5.66 12.56
C GLY A 57 23.66 -4.23 12.11
N ILE A 58 24.65 -3.36 11.87
CA ILE A 58 24.44 -2.01 11.33
C ILE A 58 24.13 -2.06 9.83
N VAL A 59 24.84 -2.87 9.04
CA VAL A 59 24.57 -3.02 7.59
C VAL A 59 23.20 -3.67 7.35
N THR A 60 22.80 -4.67 8.13
CA THR A 60 21.49 -5.32 8.04
C THR A 60 20.39 -4.43 8.62
N ALA A 61 20.64 -3.70 9.70
CA ALA A 61 19.68 -2.73 10.25
C ALA A 61 19.52 -1.48 9.38
N GLU A 62 20.57 -0.99 8.70
CA GLU A 62 20.44 0.05 7.66
C GLU A 62 19.67 -0.49 6.44
N SER A 63 19.97 -1.73 6.02
CA SER A 63 19.28 -2.36 4.88
C SER A 63 17.79 -2.63 5.13
N ILE A 64 17.36 -2.71 6.39
CA ILE A 64 15.97 -2.91 6.81
C ILE A 64 15.34 -1.59 7.34
N GLY A 65 16.16 -0.63 7.77
CA GLY A 65 15.78 0.54 8.55
C GLY A 65 15.39 1.80 7.75
N GLU A 66 15.63 1.85 6.45
CA GLU A 66 15.09 2.88 5.56
C GLU A 66 14.40 2.17 4.37
N PRO A 67 13.08 1.89 4.47
CA PRO A 67 12.07 2.91 4.21
C PRO A 67 10.80 2.68 5.05
N GLY A 68 10.87 2.93 6.36
CA GLY A 68 9.79 2.53 7.28
C GLY A 68 8.76 3.60 7.64
N THR A 69 9.15 4.87 7.70
CA THR A 69 8.34 5.84 8.43
C THR A 69 8.32 7.19 7.74
N GLN A 70 7.10 7.71 7.60
CA GLN A 70 6.73 9.08 7.22
C GLN A 70 6.50 9.32 5.73
N MET A 71 5.37 8.85 5.24
CA MET A 71 4.95 9.05 3.86
C MET A 71 3.63 9.78 3.85
N SER A 72 3.63 11.07 3.54
CA SER A 72 2.39 11.84 3.66
C SER A 72 2.30 13.01 2.70
N LEU A 73 1.06 13.38 2.40
CA LEU A 73 0.67 14.49 1.55
C LEU A 73 0.36 15.74 2.37
N LEU A 74 0.47 16.90 1.73
CA LEU A 74 0.09 18.18 2.30
C LEU A 74 -1.43 18.25 2.57
N HIS A 75 -1.84 18.91 3.66
CA HIS A 75 -3.24 19.16 4.04
C HIS A 75 -4.17 19.56 2.86
N SER A 76 -3.69 20.45 1.98
CA SER A 76 -4.46 21.01 0.87
C SER A 76 -4.58 20.10 -0.35
N GLU A 77 -3.79 19.02 -0.41
CA GLU A 77 -3.79 18.09 -1.54
C GLU A 77 -5.16 17.43 -1.68
N LYS A 78 -5.63 17.26 -2.91
CA LYS A 78 -6.95 16.69 -3.17
C LYS A 78 -6.82 15.24 -3.61
N ILE A 79 -7.69 14.40 -3.11
CA ILE A 79 -7.74 12.96 -3.39
C ILE A 79 -9.11 12.55 -3.91
N ILE A 80 -9.14 11.45 -4.65
CA ILE A 80 -10.36 10.84 -5.17
C ILE A 80 -10.82 9.76 -4.17
N VAL A 81 -12.02 9.93 -3.63
CA VAL A 81 -12.63 8.98 -2.68
C VAL A 81 -14.02 8.59 -3.18
N LYS A 82 -14.38 7.32 -3.07
CA LYS A 82 -15.74 6.82 -3.32
C LYS A 82 -16.39 6.41 -2.00
N SER A 83 -17.61 6.89 -1.77
CA SER A 83 -18.43 6.55 -0.61
C SER A 83 -19.88 6.37 -1.05
N ASN A 84 -20.53 5.27 -0.63
CA ASN A 84 -21.91 4.96 -1.04
C ASN A 84 -22.13 5.08 -2.56
N ASN A 85 -21.20 4.56 -3.36
CA ASN A 85 -21.16 4.65 -4.83
C ASN A 85 -21.05 6.06 -5.43
N ASN A 86 -20.90 7.10 -4.62
CA ASN A 86 -20.66 8.46 -5.07
C ASN A 86 -19.18 8.79 -4.96
N ILE A 87 -18.63 9.33 -6.04
CA ILE A 87 -17.24 9.75 -6.15
C ILE A 87 -17.16 11.20 -5.71
N LYS A 88 -16.21 11.47 -4.82
CA LYS A 88 -15.99 12.76 -4.20
C LYS A 88 -14.53 13.17 -4.34
N ILE A 89 -14.32 14.46 -4.57
CA ILE A 89 -12.99 15.07 -4.56
C ILE A 89 -12.85 15.83 -3.25
N VAL A 90 -12.02 15.32 -2.35
CA VAL A 90 -11.86 15.86 -0.99
C VAL A 90 -10.43 16.32 -0.77
N LYS A 91 -10.24 17.34 0.07
CA LYS A 91 -8.91 17.67 0.59
C LYS A 91 -8.53 16.62 1.63
N ILE A 92 -7.36 16.00 1.47
CA ILE A 92 -6.95 14.89 2.32
C ILE A 92 -6.92 15.29 3.80
N GLY A 93 -6.37 16.46 4.13
CA GLY A 93 -6.26 16.88 5.51
C GLY A 93 -7.60 17.05 6.22
N LYS A 94 -8.51 17.80 5.59
CA LYS A 94 -9.89 17.95 6.08
C LYS A 94 -10.61 16.60 6.21
N PHE A 95 -10.43 15.71 5.22
CA PHE A 95 -11.08 14.40 5.20
C PHE A 95 -10.60 13.51 6.35
N VAL A 96 -9.29 13.44 6.56
CA VAL A 96 -8.69 12.66 7.65
C VAL A 96 -9.05 13.25 9.01
N ASP A 97 -8.95 14.57 9.19
CA ASP A 97 -9.30 15.24 10.45
C ASP A 97 -10.78 15.01 10.83
N GLU A 98 -11.72 15.06 9.86
CA GLU A 98 -13.13 14.78 10.11
C GLU A 98 -13.39 13.33 10.54
N LEU A 99 -12.66 12.36 9.97
CA LEU A 99 -12.76 10.96 10.35
C LEU A 99 -12.16 10.72 11.73
N MET A 100 -10.99 11.27 12.02
CA MET A 100 -10.33 11.17 13.32
C MET A 100 -11.19 11.77 14.44
N ASN A 101 -11.78 12.95 14.20
CA ASN A 101 -12.68 13.58 15.18
C ASN A 101 -13.96 12.77 15.43
N ARG A 102 -14.43 12.01 14.43
CA ARG A 102 -15.68 11.23 14.54
C ARG A 102 -15.47 9.85 15.15
N TYR A 103 -14.39 9.16 14.80
CA TYR A 103 -14.16 7.76 15.17
C TYR A 103 -13.05 7.57 16.22
N GLY A 104 -12.35 8.65 16.60
CA GLY A 104 -11.22 8.62 17.51
C GLY A 104 -9.92 8.22 16.79
N SER A 105 -8.78 8.67 17.31
CA SER A 105 -7.45 8.29 16.84
C SER A 105 -6.67 7.55 17.91
N ILE A 106 -5.75 6.69 17.47
CA ILE A 106 -4.77 5.99 18.29
C ILE A 106 -3.44 6.70 18.06
N ASP A 107 -2.81 7.19 19.12
CA ASP A 107 -1.49 7.81 19.06
C ASP A 107 -0.41 6.73 19.14
N MET A 108 0.49 6.72 18.16
CA MET A 108 1.64 5.83 18.08
C MET A 108 2.88 6.67 17.83
N ASP A 109 3.57 7.06 18.91
CA ASP A 109 4.89 7.70 18.89
C ASP A 109 5.08 8.63 17.68
N PHE A 110 4.36 9.76 17.65
CA PHE A 110 4.37 10.84 16.63
C PHE A 110 3.38 10.72 15.45
N THR A 111 2.66 9.60 15.31
CA THR A 111 1.62 9.42 14.28
C THR A 111 0.28 9.09 14.91
N GLU A 112 -0.75 9.80 14.51
CA GLU A 112 -2.13 9.47 14.85
C GLU A 112 -2.76 8.64 13.74
N VAL A 113 -3.41 7.54 14.09
CA VAL A 113 -4.05 6.62 13.14
C VAL A 113 -5.50 6.35 13.57
N THR A 114 -6.41 6.36 12.60
CA THR A 114 -7.80 5.96 12.80
C THR A 114 -8.13 4.81 11.84
N PRO A 115 -8.33 3.59 12.36
CA PRO A 115 -8.88 2.49 11.59
C PRO A 115 -10.32 2.80 11.15
N ILE A 116 -10.60 2.61 9.86
CA ILE A 116 -11.92 2.87 9.24
C ILE A 116 -12.44 1.69 8.43
N ASN A 117 -11.97 0.46 8.72
CA ASN A 117 -12.38 -0.78 8.04
C ASN A 117 -13.90 -1.00 8.01
N ASN A 118 -14.62 -0.48 8.99
CA ASN A 118 -16.08 -0.55 9.10
C ASN A 118 -16.82 0.40 8.14
N LEU A 119 -16.13 1.33 7.49
CA LEU A 119 -16.72 2.30 6.58
C LEU A 119 -16.54 1.86 5.12
N GLU A 120 -17.56 2.08 4.31
CA GLU A 120 -17.53 1.82 2.87
C GLU A 120 -16.90 3.01 2.12
N LEU A 121 -15.60 3.20 2.37
CA LEU A 121 -14.76 4.23 1.76
C LEU A 121 -13.71 3.58 0.87
N TYR A 122 -13.53 4.11 -0.34
CA TYR A 122 -12.65 3.54 -1.35
C TYR A 122 -11.79 4.62 -2.01
N SER A 123 -10.60 4.29 -2.47
CA SER A 123 -9.78 5.12 -3.35
C SER A 123 -9.39 4.35 -4.62
N ILE A 124 -8.95 5.06 -5.65
CA ILE A 124 -8.42 4.44 -6.86
C ILE A 124 -6.98 4.03 -6.58
N SER A 125 -6.70 2.74 -6.69
CA SER A 125 -5.38 2.14 -6.59
C SER A 125 -4.98 1.52 -7.94
N MET A 126 -3.71 1.19 -8.10
CA MET A 126 -3.19 0.43 -9.23
C MET A 126 -2.78 -0.97 -8.76
N ASN A 127 -2.93 -2.00 -9.61
CA ASN A 127 -2.41 -3.34 -9.32
C ASN A 127 -1.13 -3.68 -10.11
N ASN A 128 -0.57 -4.87 -9.84
CA ASN A 128 0.66 -5.36 -10.48
C ASN A 128 0.58 -5.47 -12.01
N ASN A 129 -0.62 -5.45 -12.58
CA ASN A 129 -0.85 -5.47 -14.03
C ASN A 129 -1.09 -4.07 -14.61
N GLU A 130 -0.82 -3.01 -13.85
CA GLU A 130 -1.02 -1.62 -14.21
C GLU A 130 -2.48 -1.30 -14.56
N LYS A 131 -3.42 -2.04 -13.97
CA LYS A 131 -4.84 -1.76 -14.02
C LYS A 131 -5.25 -0.95 -12.81
N VAL A 132 -6.14 0.01 -13.03
CA VAL A 132 -6.68 0.84 -11.95
C VAL A 132 -7.96 0.20 -11.43
N GLU A 133 -8.13 0.20 -10.12
CA GLU A 133 -9.31 -0.39 -9.47
C GLU A 133 -9.69 0.36 -8.20
N TRP A 134 -10.96 0.22 -7.78
CA TRP A 134 -11.40 0.74 -6.49
C TRP A 134 -10.95 -0.21 -5.38
N LYS A 135 -10.14 0.30 -4.45
CA LYS A 135 -9.74 -0.42 -3.24
C LYS A 135 -10.25 0.28 -2.00
N LYS A 136 -10.66 -0.53 -1.01
CA LYS A 136 -11.20 -0.03 0.25
C LYS A 136 -10.09 0.64 1.06
N ILE A 137 -10.37 1.80 1.63
CA ILE A 137 -9.47 2.49 2.54
C ILE A 137 -9.64 1.84 3.92
N THR A 138 -8.54 1.35 4.48
CA THR A 138 -8.55 0.63 5.76
C THR A 138 -8.27 1.57 6.92
N GLU A 139 -7.35 2.52 6.74
CA GLU A 139 -6.91 3.42 7.79
C GLU A 139 -6.66 4.81 7.23
N VAL A 140 -6.78 5.81 8.10
CA VAL A 140 -6.32 7.18 7.83
C VAL A 140 -5.32 7.59 8.89
N SER A 141 -4.29 8.33 8.49
CA SER A 141 -3.24 8.76 9.41
C SER A 141 -2.82 10.21 9.20
N ARG A 142 -2.33 10.83 10.27
CA ARG A 142 -1.69 12.14 10.25
C ARG A 142 -0.50 12.15 11.19
N HIS A 143 0.53 12.92 10.86
CA HIS A 143 1.67 13.10 11.76
C HIS A 143 2.23 14.52 11.64
N LYS A 144 2.91 14.97 12.71
CA LYS A 144 3.53 16.30 12.73
C LYS A 144 4.77 16.31 11.85
N TYR A 145 4.89 17.29 10.97
CA TYR A 145 6.02 17.41 10.06
C TYR A 145 6.48 18.87 9.95
N ASN A 146 7.71 19.13 10.39
CA ASN A 146 8.29 20.48 10.50
C ASN A 146 9.38 20.78 9.46
N LYS A 147 9.51 19.94 8.42
CA LYS A 147 10.51 20.14 7.36
C LYS A 147 9.87 20.68 6.08
N ASP A 148 10.72 21.04 5.11
CA ASP A 148 10.27 21.43 3.78
C ASP A 148 9.66 20.22 3.04
N LEU A 149 8.59 20.46 2.30
CA LEU A 149 7.88 19.49 1.49
C LEU A 149 8.43 19.47 0.06
N MET A 150 8.53 18.29 -0.51
CA MET A 150 8.91 18.07 -1.89
C MET A 150 7.70 18.28 -2.81
N LYS A 151 7.87 19.17 -3.79
CA LYS A 151 6.93 19.44 -4.87
C LYS A 151 7.46 18.86 -6.17
N LEU A 152 6.82 17.80 -6.64
CA LEU A 152 7.12 17.19 -7.93
C LEU A 152 6.28 17.84 -9.02
N THR A 153 6.91 18.16 -10.15
CA THR A 153 6.20 18.49 -11.39
C THR A 153 6.57 17.49 -12.48
N THR A 154 5.55 16.91 -13.10
CA THR A 154 5.72 15.97 -14.21
C THR A 154 5.65 16.65 -15.57
N LYS A 155 6.10 15.96 -16.63
CA LYS A 155 6.11 16.44 -18.01
C LYS A 155 4.71 16.71 -18.54
N SER A 156 3.69 15.99 -18.07
CA SER A 156 2.30 16.33 -18.39
C SER A 156 1.75 17.55 -17.65
N GLY A 157 2.55 18.19 -16.81
CA GLY A 157 2.17 19.36 -16.03
C GLY A 157 1.37 19.04 -14.78
N ARG A 158 1.34 17.77 -14.38
CA ARG A 158 0.76 17.34 -13.10
C ARG A 158 1.71 17.61 -11.96
N LYS A 159 1.14 17.83 -10.78
CA LYS A 159 1.89 18.23 -9.60
C LYS A 159 1.41 17.48 -8.38
N ILE A 160 2.34 17.12 -7.52
CA ILE A 160 2.07 16.54 -6.21
C ILE A 160 3.04 17.13 -5.20
N ILE A 161 2.53 17.43 -4.00
CA ILE A 161 3.32 17.93 -2.88
C ILE A 161 3.27 16.87 -1.77
N ALA A 162 4.43 16.34 -1.41
CA ALA A 162 4.58 15.28 -0.43
C ALA A 162 5.83 15.48 0.42
N THR A 163 5.96 14.73 1.50
CA THR A 163 7.22 14.66 2.26
C THR A 163 8.33 14.07 1.39
N ASP A 164 9.59 14.42 1.65
CA ASP A 164 10.75 13.80 1.00
C ASP A 164 10.86 12.30 1.27
N ASN A 165 10.37 11.85 2.42
CA ASN A 165 10.28 10.43 2.76
C ASN A 165 9.06 9.71 2.15
N HIS A 166 8.13 10.42 1.48
CA HIS A 166 6.96 9.81 0.87
C HIS A 166 7.34 8.86 -0.27
N SER A 167 6.84 7.63 -0.24
CA SER A 167 7.09 6.68 -1.32
C SER A 167 6.19 6.96 -2.52
N PHE A 168 6.77 6.74 -3.68
CA PHE A 168 6.14 6.69 -4.96
C PHE A 168 6.36 5.30 -5.53
N VAL A 169 5.73 4.99 -6.66
CA VAL A 169 6.03 3.76 -7.39
C VAL A 169 6.67 4.11 -8.73
N ILE A 170 7.69 3.35 -9.10
CA ILE A 170 8.33 3.41 -10.41
C ILE A 170 8.32 2.02 -11.03
N ARG A 171 8.60 1.98 -12.33
CA ARG A 171 8.79 0.72 -13.03
C ARG A 171 10.27 0.41 -13.22
N SER A 172 10.69 -0.77 -12.78
CA SER A 172 12.06 -1.27 -12.93
C SER A 172 12.05 -2.76 -13.23
N ASN A 173 12.86 -3.22 -14.19
CA ASN A 173 12.99 -4.64 -14.55
C ASN A 173 11.65 -5.40 -14.74
N ASN A 174 10.69 -4.77 -15.43
CA ASN A 174 9.32 -5.26 -15.67
C ASN A 174 8.44 -5.44 -14.43
N LYS A 175 8.87 -4.92 -13.29
CA LYS A 175 8.10 -4.88 -12.03
C LYS A 175 7.80 -3.43 -11.64
N ILE A 176 6.74 -3.27 -10.87
CA ILE A 176 6.42 -2.03 -10.17
C ILE A 176 7.10 -2.14 -8.82
N ILE A 177 7.94 -1.16 -8.48
CA ILE A 177 8.66 -1.13 -7.21
C ILE A 177 8.41 0.21 -6.51
N PRO A 178 8.31 0.23 -5.17
CA PRO A 178 8.31 1.47 -4.42
C PRO A 178 9.67 2.17 -4.50
N ILE A 179 9.67 3.50 -4.43
CA ILE A 179 10.87 4.35 -4.31
C ILE A 179 10.55 5.52 -3.42
N THR A 180 11.46 5.89 -2.53
CA THR A 180 11.26 7.05 -1.65
C THR A 180 11.36 8.36 -2.44
N GLY A 181 10.71 9.41 -1.97
CA GLY A 181 10.78 10.74 -2.57
C GLY A 181 12.20 11.29 -2.63
N ARG A 182 13.05 10.98 -1.64
CA ARG A 182 14.46 11.36 -1.57
C ARG A 182 15.28 10.73 -2.69
N ASP A 183 14.94 9.50 -3.07
CA ASP A 183 15.64 8.76 -4.13
C ASP A 183 15.12 9.09 -5.53
N LEU A 184 13.98 9.78 -5.64
CA LEU A 184 13.46 10.24 -6.92
C LEU A 184 14.39 11.26 -7.56
N LYS A 185 14.61 11.07 -8.87
CA LYS A 185 15.43 11.94 -9.71
C LYS A 185 14.62 12.45 -10.89
N VAL A 186 14.97 13.64 -11.38
CA VAL A 186 14.48 14.14 -12.67
C VAL A 186 14.76 13.09 -13.75
N GLY A 187 13.74 12.78 -14.56
CA GLY A 187 13.77 11.71 -15.54
C GLY A 187 13.17 10.37 -15.07
N ASN A 188 12.99 10.15 -13.77
CA ASN A 188 12.16 9.04 -13.27
C ASN A 188 10.70 9.22 -13.71
N ARG A 189 9.96 8.12 -13.80
CA ARG A 189 8.58 8.12 -14.28
C ARG A 189 7.64 7.53 -13.24
N ILE A 190 6.62 8.29 -12.88
CA ILE A 190 5.58 7.92 -11.92
C ILE A 190 4.24 7.71 -12.63
N PRO A 191 3.38 6.79 -12.14
CA PRO A 191 2.15 6.48 -12.83
C PRO A 191 1.10 7.57 -12.63
N THR A 192 0.40 7.87 -13.72
CA THR A 192 -0.75 8.76 -13.76
C THR A 192 -1.91 8.02 -14.39
N ILE A 193 -3.11 8.12 -13.82
CA ILE A 193 -4.30 7.48 -14.38
C ILE A 193 -4.59 7.96 -15.80
N ASN A 194 -4.92 7.01 -16.67
CA ASN A 194 -5.47 7.26 -18.00
C ASN A 194 -6.72 6.42 -18.23
N ASN A 195 -7.39 6.02 -17.15
CA ASN A 195 -8.63 5.24 -17.19
C ASN A 195 -9.51 5.56 -15.96
N PHE A 196 -10.12 6.72 -15.91
CA PHE A 196 -11.05 7.02 -14.82
C PHE A 196 -12.41 6.37 -15.07
N PHE A 197 -12.66 5.23 -14.44
CA PHE A 197 -13.88 4.44 -14.62
C PHE A 197 -14.82 4.55 -13.41
N THR A 198 -16.09 4.17 -13.59
CA THR A 198 -17.08 4.11 -12.52
C THR A 198 -17.89 2.82 -12.63
N ASP A 199 -18.18 2.19 -11.50
CA ASP A 199 -18.94 0.92 -11.43
C ASP A 199 -20.43 1.15 -11.15
N SER A 200 -20.79 2.36 -10.76
CA SER A 200 -22.16 2.77 -10.46
C SER A 200 -22.42 4.14 -11.07
N LEU A 201 -23.62 4.31 -11.62
CA LEU A 201 -24.01 5.51 -12.36
C LEU A 201 -25.10 6.25 -11.62
N LEU A 202 -24.77 7.45 -11.20
CA LEU A 202 -25.77 8.40 -10.73
C LEU A 202 -26.62 8.84 -11.92
N LYS A 203 -27.93 8.67 -11.81
CA LYS A 203 -28.89 8.96 -12.90
C LYS A 203 -29.54 10.33 -12.76
N GLU A 204 -29.71 10.83 -11.54
CA GLU A 204 -30.34 12.12 -11.29
C GLU A 204 -29.74 12.79 -10.05
N VAL A 205 -29.87 14.11 -9.98
CA VAL A 205 -29.46 14.94 -8.84
C VAL A 205 -30.62 15.83 -8.42
N LYS A 206 -30.87 15.91 -7.12
CA LYS A 206 -31.88 16.82 -6.58
C LYS A 206 -31.38 18.24 -6.52
N ILE A 207 -32.24 19.18 -6.93
CA ILE A 207 -31.95 20.61 -6.91
C ILE A 207 -32.14 21.18 -5.48
N GLY A 208 -33.18 20.71 -4.77
CA GLY A 208 -33.73 21.37 -3.59
C GLY A 208 -33.15 21.02 -2.21
N ASP A 209 -32.20 20.10 -2.09
CA ASP A 209 -31.91 19.43 -0.80
C ASP A 209 -30.66 19.94 -0.04
N SER A 210 -29.94 20.95 -0.53
CA SER A 210 -28.70 21.39 0.15
C SER A 210 -28.35 22.88 0.13
N PHE A 211 -29.06 23.72 -0.64
CA PHE A 211 -28.62 25.12 -0.88
C PHE A 211 -29.75 26.16 -0.93
N ILE A 212 -30.99 25.80 -0.52
CA ILE A 212 -32.16 26.66 -0.73
C ILE A 212 -33.08 26.66 0.51
N ASP A 213 -33.08 27.79 1.24
CA ASP A 213 -33.81 27.95 2.52
C ASP A 213 -35.33 28.11 2.39
N LYS A 214 -35.84 28.44 1.19
CA LYS A 214 -37.28 28.65 0.92
C LYS A 214 -37.66 27.98 -0.40
N LYS A 215 -38.49 26.94 -0.34
CA LYS A 215 -39.12 26.29 -1.50
C LYS A 215 -40.59 26.00 -1.20
N ILE A 216 -41.46 26.21 -2.18
CA ILE A 216 -42.82 25.68 -2.16
C ILE A 216 -42.80 24.45 -3.08
N ILE A 217 -43.19 23.29 -2.54
CA ILE A 217 -43.28 22.04 -3.30
C ILE A 217 -44.71 21.92 -3.80
N ILE A 218 -44.87 21.77 -5.11
CA ILE A 218 -46.14 21.43 -5.74
C ILE A 218 -45.91 20.09 -6.44
N GLU A 219 -46.51 19.02 -5.91
CA GLU A 219 -46.25 17.64 -6.34
C GLU A 219 -44.75 17.29 -6.36
N ASN A 220 -44.14 17.13 -7.54
CA ASN A 220 -42.71 16.83 -7.76
C ASN A 220 -41.89 18.05 -8.21
N ASP A 221 -42.54 19.19 -8.39
CA ASP A 221 -41.95 20.44 -8.86
C ASP A 221 -41.68 21.40 -7.70
N ILE A 222 -40.72 22.30 -7.91
CA ILE A 222 -40.37 23.37 -6.98
C ILE A 222 -40.62 24.74 -7.59
N ILE A 223 -41.20 25.64 -6.78
CA ILE A 223 -41.39 27.07 -7.10
C ILE A 223 -40.75 27.98 -6.05
N SER A 224 -40.12 29.05 -6.52
CA SER A 224 -39.30 29.96 -5.68
C SER A 224 -40.13 31.02 -4.95
N LYS A 225 -41.26 31.41 -5.55
CA LYS A 225 -42.29 32.29 -4.99
C LYS A 225 -43.61 32.06 -5.73
N SER A 226 -44.73 32.47 -5.14
CA SER A 226 -46.03 32.42 -5.80
C SER A 226 -45.99 33.17 -7.15
N GLY A 227 -46.44 32.52 -8.23
CA GLY A 227 -46.38 33.05 -9.60
C GLY A 227 -45.06 32.86 -10.36
N ALA A 228 -44.04 32.21 -9.76
CA ALA A 228 -42.82 31.83 -10.49
C ALA A 228 -43.03 30.55 -11.31
N LYS A 229 -42.28 30.39 -12.41
CA LYS A 229 -42.27 29.15 -13.20
C LYS A 229 -41.75 27.98 -12.34
N SER A 230 -42.43 26.84 -12.41
CA SER A 230 -42.01 25.62 -11.74
C SER A 230 -40.86 24.94 -12.49
N ILE A 231 -40.04 24.19 -11.77
CA ILE A 231 -39.03 23.30 -12.33
C ILE A 231 -39.07 22.00 -11.54
N LYS A 232 -38.75 20.87 -12.20
CA LYS A 232 -38.61 19.58 -11.52
C LYS A 232 -37.59 19.68 -10.38
N ASN A 233 -37.89 19.02 -9.27
CA ASN A 233 -37.00 18.99 -8.10
C ASN A 233 -35.75 18.11 -8.32
N SER A 234 -35.69 17.34 -9.42
CA SER A 234 -34.50 16.62 -9.86
C SER A 234 -34.13 16.95 -11.31
N ILE A 235 -32.83 16.85 -11.61
CA ILE A 235 -32.27 16.94 -12.95
C ILE A 235 -31.64 15.60 -13.28
N GLU A 236 -32.04 15.02 -14.39
CA GLU A 236 -31.43 13.79 -14.92
C GLU A 236 -30.04 14.09 -15.48
N LEU A 237 -29.11 13.17 -15.22
CA LEU A 237 -27.74 13.21 -15.71
C LEU A 237 -27.67 12.51 -17.07
N ASN A 238 -28.23 13.17 -18.09
CA ASN A 238 -28.24 12.75 -19.49
C ASN A 238 -27.34 13.65 -20.37
N TRP A 239 -27.32 13.38 -21.67
CA TRP A 239 -26.55 14.16 -22.65
C TRP A 239 -26.85 15.67 -22.58
N ASN A 240 -28.12 16.08 -22.62
CA ASN A 240 -28.52 17.49 -22.68
C ASN A 240 -28.09 18.27 -21.43
N THR A 241 -28.30 17.68 -20.25
CA THR A 241 -27.84 18.28 -18.99
C THR A 241 -26.31 18.39 -18.96
N GLY A 242 -25.62 17.33 -19.38
CA GLY A 242 -24.17 17.32 -19.49
C GLY A 242 -23.69 18.45 -20.38
N TRP A 243 -24.22 18.51 -21.61
CA TRP A 243 -23.90 19.53 -22.60
C TRP A 243 -24.09 20.95 -22.08
N PHE A 244 -25.23 21.24 -21.45
CA PHE A 244 -25.48 22.59 -20.91
C PHE A 244 -24.51 22.95 -19.77
N ILE A 245 -24.19 22.01 -18.87
CA ILE A 245 -23.19 22.24 -17.82
C ILE A 245 -21.82 22.51 -18.45
N GLY A 246 -21.43 21.73 -19.45
CA GLY A 246 -20.19 21.96 -20.22
C GLY A 246 -20.15 23.34 -20.86
N ALA A 247 -21.25 23.73 -21.51
CA ALA A 247 -21.39 25.03 -22.13
C ALA A 247 -21.35 26.17 -21.11
N TYR A 248 -21.98 25.99 -19.94
CA TYR A 248 -21.87 26.93 -18.84
C TYR A 248 -20.42 27.09 -18.35
N LEU A 249 -19.70 25.97 -18.22
CA LEU A 249 -18.31 25.98 -17.76
C LEU A 249 -17.38 26.70 -18.74
N ALA A 250 -17.63 26.61 -20.04
CA ALA A 250 -16.93 27.37 -21.07
C ALA A 250 -17.41 28.83 -21.11
N GLU A 251 -18.56 29.07 -21.74
CA GLU A 251 -19.06 30.39 -22.16
C GLU A 251 -20.18 30.95 -21.26
N GLY A 252 -20.46 30.26 -20.14
CA GLY A 252 -21.58 30.61 -19.27
C GLY A 252 -21.34 31.72 -18.28
N TYR A 253 -22.43 32.40 -17.94
CA TYR A 253 -22.54 33.36 -16.84
C TYR A 253 -23.75 33.04 -15.95
N ASN A 254 -23.72 33.54 -14.72
CA ASN A 254 -24.76 33.29 -13.73
C ASN A 254 -24.92 34.51 -12.80
N ASN A 255 -26.17 34.98 -12.65
CA ASN A 255 -26.53 36.15 -11.85
C ASN A 255 -27.42 35.81 -10.63
N LEU A 256 -27.39 34.56 -10.14
CA LEU A 256 -28.17 34.04 -8.99
C LEU A 256 -29.71 34.12 -9.14
N GLY A 257 -30.18 34.46 -10.33
CA GLY A 257 -31.59 34.42 -10.75
C GLY A 257 -31.74 33.96 -12.21
N THR A 258 -30.68 34.13 -13.00
CA THR A 258 -30.59 33.66 -14.39
C THR A 258 -29.25 32.98 -14.63
N THR A 259 -29.24 32.02 -15.54
CA THR A 259 -28.03 31.38 -16.07
C THR A 259 -28.10 31.45 -17.58
N GLY A 260 -26.99 31.74 -18.24
CA GLY A 260 -26.96 31.81 -19.69
C GLY A 260 -25.62 31.43 -20.26
N ILE A 261 -25.59 31.27 -21.58
CA ILE A 261 -24.41 31.02 -22.40
C ILE A 261 -24.38 32.05 -23.52
N SER A 262 -23.17 32.46 -23.94
CA SER A 262 -23.00 33.40 -25.04
C SER A 262 -22.17 32.76 -26.15
N ASN A 263 -22.75 32.62 -27.34
CA ASN A 263 -22.05 32.08 -28.51
C ASN A 263 -22.80 32.49 -29.78
N ILE A 264 -22.08 32.78 -30.85
CA ILE A 264 -22.66 33.20 -32.14
C ILE A 264 -23.13 32.02 -33.00
N ASN A 265 -22.62 30.82 -32.75
CA ASN A 265 -22.94 29.63 -33.55
C ASN A 265 -24.39 29.14 -33.31
N ASP A 266 -25.10 28.83 -34.40
CA ASP A 266 -26.49 28.39 -34.36
C ASP A 266 -26.69 27.05 -33.65
N ASN A 267 -25.87 26.04 -33.95
CA ASN A 267 -25.96 24.72 -33.32
C ASN A 267 -25.74 24.82 -31.80
N TYR A 268 -24.77 25.64 -31.38
CA TYR A 268 -24.50 25.87 -29.96
C TYR A 268 -25.70 26.50 -29.23
N ILE A 269 -26.35 27.49 -29.83
CA ILE A 269 -27.55 28.11 -29.24
C ILE A 269 -28.75 27.16 -29.29
N SER A 270 -28.88 26.37 -30.36
CA SER A 270 -29.94 25.37 -30.50
C SER A 270 -29.88 24.31 -29.40
N ASN A 271 -28.70 23.74 -29.14
CA ASN A 271 -28.50 22.78 -28.04
C ASN A 271 -28.85 23.39 -26.67
N GLY A 272 -28.55 24.69 -26.48
CA GLY A 272 -28.97 25.42 -25.28
C GLY A 272 -30.48 25.55 -25.15
N LYS A 273 -31.21 25.73 -26.27
CA LYS A 273 -32.68 25.76 -26.29
C LYS A 273 -33.26 24.38 -26.01
N GLU A 274 -32.69 23.31 -26.59
CA GLU A 274 -33.11 21.94 -26.31
C GLU A 274 -33.00 21.59 -24.82
N PHE A 275 -31.92 22.02 -24.16
CA PHE A 275 -31.82 21.88 -22.71
C PHE A 275 -32.90 22.70 -21.97
N ALA A 276 -33.16 23.93 -22.41
CA ALA A 276 -34.17 24.79 -21.80
C ALA A 276 -35.59 24.18 -21.94
N ASP A 277 -35.90 23.60 -23.10
CA ASP A 277 -37.13 22.88 -23.36
C ASP A 277 -37.23 21.59 -22.52
N TYR A 278 -36.11 20.86 -22.37
CA TYR A 278 -36.02 19.67 -21.51
C TYR A 278 -36.39 19.97 -20.05
N ILE A 279 -35.96 21.13 -19.52
CA ILE A 279 -36.33 21.59 -18.17
C ILE A 279 -37.64 22.40 -18.14
N ASN A 280 -38.37 22.47 -19.25
CA ASN A 280 -39.64 23.16 -19.43
C ASN A 280 -39.60 24.67 -19.12
N ILE A 281 -38.50 25.34 -19.48
CA ILE A 281 -38.32 26.78 -19.31
C ILE A 281 -38.00 27.42 -20.65
N THR A 282 -38.90 28.29 -21.13
CA THR A 282 -38.65 29.13 -22.30
C THR A 282 -37.44 30.05 -22.08
N PRO A 283 -36.35 29.90 -22.87
CA PRO A 283 -35.19 30.76 -22.74
C PRO A 283 -35.42 32.11 -23.45
N ILE A 284 -34.63 33.12 -23.08
CA ILE A 284 -34.59 34.43 -23.72
C ILE A 284 -33.33 34.51 -24.55
N GLU A 285 -33.49 34.64 -25.85
CA GLU A 285 -32.39 34.87 -26.78
C GLU A 285 -32.23 36.38 -27.04
N ARG A 286 -30.99 36.86 -27.02
CA ARG A 286 -30.66 38.27 -27.30
C ARG A 286 -29.52 38.36 -28.29
N HIS A 287 -29.69 39.23 -29.28
CA HIS A 287 -28.64 39.67 -30.18
C HIS A 287 -28.23 41.09 -29.83
N TYR A 288 -26.94 41.38 -29.85
CA TYR A 288 -26.42 42.71 -29.59
C TYR A 288 -25.14 42.93 -30.41
N VAL A 289 -24.73 44.18 -30.58
CA VAL A 289 -23.43 44.52 -31.17
C VAL A 289 -22.50 44.87 -30.01
N GLY A 290 -21.54 43.99 -29.74
CA GLY A 290 -20.50 44.21 -28.74
C GLY A 290 -19.30 44.95 -29.32
N GLU A 291 -18.37 45.30 -28.43
CA GLU A 291 -17.10 45.98 -28.77
C GLU A 291 -16.25 45.21 -29.79
N TYR A 292 -16.37 43.87 -29.81
CA TYR A 292 -15.58 42.96 -30.65
C TYR A 292 -16.39 42.32 -31.79
N GLY A 293 -17.63 42.76 -32.03
CA GLY A 293 -18.52 42.23 -33.07
C GLY A 293 -19.92 41.82 -32.56
N PRO A 294 -20.75 41.20 -33.41
CA PRO A 294 -22.08 40.75 -33.02
C PRO A 294 -22.00 39.67 -31.95
N GLY A 295 -22.73 39.87 -30.86
CA GLY A 295 -22.89 38.94 -29.76
C GLY A 295 -24.29 38.32 -29.74
N ARG A 296 -24.36 37.07 -29.31
CA ARG A 296 -25.62 36.34 -29.14
C ARG A 296 -25.58 35.58 -27.82
N THR A 297 -26.66 35.70 -27.05
CA THR A 297 -26.76 35.15 -25.71
C THR A 297 -28.10 34.47 -25.50
N LEU A 298 -28.06 33.26 -24.94
CA LEU A 298 -29.23 32.52 -24.49
C LEU A 298 -29.31 32.57 -22.96
N THR A 299 -30.41 33.09 -22.42
CA THR A 299 -30.64 33.24 -20.98
C THR A 299 -31.80 32.37 -20.50
N ILE A 300 -31.55 31.50 -19.54
CA ILE A 300 -32.57 30.73 -18.83
C ILE A 300 -32.87 31.43 -17.49
N SER A 301 -34.12 31.88 -17.34
CA SER A 301 -34.56 32.62 -16.15
C SER A 301 -35.19 31.67 -15.12
N SER A 302 -34.35 31.09 -14.27
CA SER A 302 -34.76 30.25 -13.14
C SER A 302 -33.82 30.41 -11.96
N THR A 303 -34.37 30.86 -10.83
CA THR A 303 -33.63 31.05 -9.57
C THR A 303 -33.06 29.74 -9.06
N PHE A 304 -33.81 28.64 -9.14
CA PHE A 304 -33.35 27.34 -8.65
C PHE A 304 -32.22 26.77 -9.50
N LEU A 305 -32.37 26.77 -10.83
CA LEU A 305 -31.31 26.35 -11.74
C LEU A 305 -30.07 27.22 -11.54
N SER A 306 -30.25 28.54 -11.43
CA SER A 306 -29.14 29.48 -11.22
C SER A 306 -28.39 29.22 -9.93
N LYS A 307 -29.10 29.02 -8.81
CA LYS A 307 -28.47 28.65 -7.54
C LYS A 307 -27.79 27.28 -7.60
N PHE A 308 -28.41 26.29 -8.24
CA PHE A 308 -27.86 24.96 -8.41
C PHE A 308 -26.55 24.98 -9.20
N ILE A 309 -26.53 25.63 -10.36
CA ILE A 309 -25.33 25.77 -11.19
C ILE A 309 -24.26 26.56 -10.44
N ALA A 310 -24.61 27.66 -9.76
CA ALA A 310 -23.64 28.44 -9.00
C ALA A 310 -23.02 27.64 -7.84
N ALA A 311 -23.82 26.85 -7.11
CA ALA A 311 -23.36 26.03 -5.99
C ALA A 311 -22.46 24.87 -6.44
N THR A 312 -22.81 24.22 -7.56
CA THR A 312 -22.15 22.99 -8.01
C THR A 312 -20.96 23.27 -8.92
N CYS A 313 -21.11 24.23 -9.85
CA CYS A 313 -20.14 24.55 -10.88
C CYS A 313 -19.31 25.82 -10.58
N GLY A 314 -19.69 26.61 -9.57
CA GLY A 314 -19.03 27.88 -9.23
C GLY A 314 -19.45 29.05 -10.14
N ARG A 315 -19.14 30.29 -9.71
CA ARG A 315 -19.44 31.54 -10.45
C ARG A 315 -18.17 32.33 -10.70
N GLY A 316 -18.02 32.82 -11.93
CA GLY A 316 -16.85 33.60 -12.37
C GLY A 316 -15.70 32.68 -12.83
N SER A 317 -14.93 33.14 -13.81
CA SER A 317 -13.98 32.30 -14.56
C SER A 317 -12.88 31.66 -13.70
N ASN A 318 -12.47 32.29 -12.60
CA ASN A 318 -11.46 31.76 -11.67
C ASN A 318 -11.98 30.63 -10.77
N TYR A 319 -13.29 30.57 -10.53
CA TYR A 319 -13.91 29.69 -9.53
C TYR A 319 -14.78 28.59 -10.14
N LYS A 320 -14.92 28.58 -11.47
CA LYS A 320 -15.63 27.50 -12.17
C LYS A 320 -14.93 26.16 -11.89
N LYS A 321 -15.70 25.08 -11.73
CA LYS A 321 -15.20 23.72 -11.50
C LYS A 321 -16.21 22.69 -12.00
N ILE A 322 -15.74 21.48 -12.28
CA ILE A 322 -16.61 20.36 -12.58
C ILE A 322 -17.47 20.04 -11.35
N PRO A 323 -18.80 19.90 -11.49
CA PRO A 323 -19.65 19.53 -10.37
C PRO A 323 -19.35 18.10 -9.91
N GLU A 324 -19.34 17.88 -8.59
CA GLU A 324 -18.90 16.62 -7.98
C GLU A 324 -19.67 15.38 -8.51
N PHE A 325 -20.98 15.52 -8.73
CA PHE A 325 -21.81 14.45 -9.27
C PHE A 325 -21.40 14.01 -10.69
N ALA A 326 -20.71 14.85 -11.46
CA ALA A 326 -20.26 14.50 -12.82
C ALA A 326 -19.27 13.35 -12.81
N TYR A 327 -18.48 13.19 -11.73
CA TYR A 327 -17.53 12.09 -11.61
C TYR A 327 -18.23 10.72 -11.48
N SER A 328 -19.43 10.70 -10.89
CA SER A 328 -20.30 9.51 -10.77
C SER A 328 -21.34 9.37 -11.88
N ALA A 329 -21.44 10.34 -12.80
CA ALA A 329 -22.45 10.34 -13.85
C ALA A 329 -22.18 9.28 -14.94
N SER A 330 -23.16 9.05 -15.82
CA SER A 330 -23.04 8.18 -17.00
C SER A 330 -21.99 8.69 -18.01
N ASN A 331 -21.49 7.80 -18.86
CA ASN A 331 -20.62 8.20 -19.98
C ASN A 331 -21.35 9.19 -20.90
N GLU A 332 -22.67 9.04 -21.11
CA GLU A 332 -23.43 9.97 -21.96
C GLU A 332 -23.43 11.40 -21.41
N PHE A 333 -23.69 11.56 -20.11
CA PHE A 333 -23.61 12.87 -19.47
C PHE A 333 -22.21 13.48 -19.61
N VAL A 334 -21.16 12.69 -19.35
CA VAL A 334 -19.78 13.19 -19.42
C VAL A 334 -19.39 13.55 -20.86
N LYS A 335 -19.80 12.77 -21.86
CA LYS A 335 -19.56 13.10 -23.28
C LYS A 335 -20.25 14.43 -23.64
N GLY A 336 -21.51 14.62 -23.23
CA GLY A 336 -22.23 15.87 -23.42
C GLY A 336 -21.48 17.05 -22.78
N LEU A 337 -21.05 16.90 -21.52
CA LEU A 337 -20.28 17.92 -20.79
C LEU A 337 -19.00 18.30 -21.52
N LEU A 338 -18.22 17.31 -21.97
CA LEU A 338 -17.00 17.55 -22.71
C LEU A 338 -17.31 18.23 -24.07
N ARG A 339 -18.33 17.77 -24.80
CA ARG A 339 -18.78 18.39 -26.07
C ARG A 339 -19.10 19.87 -25.86
N GLY A 340 -20.01 20.19 -24.93
CA GLY A 340 -20.43 21.58 -24.67
C GLY A 340 -19.28 22.49 -24.22
N TYR A 341 -18.32 21.95 -23.44
CA TYR A 341 -17.14 22.70 -23.00
C TYR A 341 -16.18 23.00 -24.16
N PHE A 342 -15.82 21.99 -24.97
CA PHE A 342 -14.87 22.17 -26.07
C PHE A 342 -15.49 22.86 -27.30
N ASP A 343 -16.81 22.76 -27.51
CA ASP A 343 -17.48 23.54 -28.54
C ASP A 343 -17.56 25.03 -28.18
N GLY A 344 -17.58 25.36 -26.89
CA GLY A 344 -17.36 26.72 -26.41
C GLY A 344 -15.89 27.13 -26.53
N ASP A 345 -15.04 26.64 -25.63
CA ASP A 345 -13.68 27.15 -25.41
C ASP A 345 -12.56 26.36 -26.14
N GLY A 346 -12.90 25.22 -26.72
CA GLY A 346 -11.95 24.35 -27.42
C GLY A 346 -11.44 24.95 -28.74
N ASN A 347 -10.17 24.70 -29.04
CA ASN A 347 -9.45 25.18 -30.22
C ASN A 347 -8.72 24.00 -30.88
N PHE A 348 -9.09 23.66 -32.12
CA PHE A 348 -8.62 22.45 -32.79
C PHE A 348 -7.61 22.84 -33.87
N HIS A 349 -6.32 22.66 -33.58
CA HIS A 349 -5.24 23.12 -34.44
C HIS A 349 -4.64 21.99 -35.25
N VAL A 350 -5.05 21.88 -36.52
CA VAL A 350 -4.48 20.92 -37.50
C VAL A 350 -2.98 21.12 -37.68
N SER A 351 -2.55 22.36 -37.95
CA SER A 351 -1.14 22.70 -38.21
C SER A 351 -0.22 22.39 -37.02
N ARG A 352 -0.71 22.61 -35.80
CA ARG A 352 0.00 22.31 -34.54
C ARG A 352 -0.23 20.89 -34.04
N LYS A 353 -1.07 20.10 -34.74
CA LYS A 353 -1.42 18.73 -34.41
C LYS A 353 -1.87 18.54 -32.95
N MET A 354 -2.81 19.38 -32.51
CA MET A 354 -3.33 19.33 -31.14
C MET A 354 -4.73 19.91 -31.02
N ILE A 355 -5.48 19.43 -30.04
CA ILE A 355 -6.71 20.03 -29.53
C ILE A 355 -6.36 20.75 -28.22
N ARG A 356 -6.86 21.96 -28.01
CA ARG A 356 -6.55 22.79 -26.84
C ARG A 356 -7.82 23.34 -26.20
N ALA A 357 -7.86 23.47 -24.89
CA ALA A 357 -8.82 24.30 -24.16
C ALA A 357 -8.09 25.15 -23.10
N SER A 358 -8.74 26.19 -22.57
CA SER A 358 -8.15 27.08 -21.58
C SER A 358 -9.12 27.48 -20.46
N SER A 359 -8.57 27.78 -19.29
CA SER A 359 -9.36 28.40 -18.22
C SER A 359 -8.46 29.16 -17.25
N ASN A 360 -9.05 30.14 -16.58
CA ASN A 360 -8.41 30.75 -15.42
C ASN A 360 -8.50 29.85 -14.17
N SER A 361 -9.43 28.89 -14.16
CA SER A 361 -9.58 27.94 -13.05
C SER A 361 -8.71 26.70 -13.26
N LYS A 362 -7.73 26.51 -12.36
CA LYS A 362 -6.94 25.27 -12.30
C LYS A 362 -7.82 24.05 -12.05
N GLU A 363 -8.75 24.18 -11.10
CA GLU A 363 -9.61 23.08 -10.67
C GLU A 363 -10.54 22.59 -11.79
N LEU A 364 -11.01 23.50 -12.65
CA LEU A 364 -11.75 23.12 -13.85
C LEU A 364 -10.89 22.32 -14.81
N MET A 365 -9.64 22.74 -15.06
CA MET A 365 -8.73 22.03 -15.96
C MET A 365 -8.33 20.66 -15.45
N ASP A 366 -8.09 20.53 -14.13
CA ASP A 366 -7.83 19.23 -13.51
C ASP A 366 -9.06 18.31 -13.63
N GLY A 367 -10.27 18.83 -13.42
CA GLY A 367 -11.52 18.09 -13.59
C GLY A 367 -11.79 17.65 -15.04
N ILE A 368 -11.59 18.53 -16.02
CA ILE A 368 -11.71 18.18 -17.45
C ILE A 368 -10.68 17.13 -17.83
N ALA A 369 -9.43 17.25 -17.37
CA ALA A 369 -8.38 16.26 -17.60
C ALA A 369 -8.77 14.88 -17.05
N LEU A 370 -9.35 14.83 -15.85
CA LEU A 370 -9.83 13.61 -15.22
C LEU A 370 -11.00 12.99 -16.02
N LEU A 371 -11.98 13.78 -16.46
CA LEU A 371 -13.10 13.29 -17.27
C LEU A 371 -12.65 12.79 -18.65
N LEU A 372 -11.66 13.42 -19.29
CA LEU A 372 -11.08 12.92 -20.55
C LEU A 372 -10.43 11.54 -20.38
N SER A 373 -9.80 11.28 -19.23
CA SER A 373 -9.16 10.00 -18.95
C SER A 373 -10.15 8.83 -18.89
N ARG A 374 -11.46 9.09 -18.69
CA ARG A 374 -12.54 8.09 -18.79
C ARG A 374 -12.69 7.48 -20.18
N PHE A 375 -12.24 8.21 -21.20
CA PHE A 375 -12.23 7.78 -22.60
C PHE A 375 -10.81 7.48 -23.11
N LYS A 376 -9.86 7.23 -22.20
CA LYS A 376 -8.45 6.95 -22.51
C LYS A 376 -7.74 8.11 -23.24
N ILE A 377 -8.27 9.33 -23.12
CA ILE A 377 -7.71 10.54 -23.71
C ILE A 377 -6.83 11.23 -22.67
N PHE A 378 -5.52 11.15 -22.87
CA PHE A 378 -4.55 11.77 -21.97
C PHE A 378 -4.24 13.21 -22.40
N SER A 379 -4.29 14.14 -21.45
CA SER A 379 -4.07 15.57 -21.67
C SER A 379 -2.88 16.10 -20.86
N TYR A 380 -2.31 17.20 -21.36
CA TYR A 380 -1.17 17.94 -20.82
C TYR A 380 -1.62 19.29 -20.31
N LYS A 381 -1.11 19.69 -19.15
CA LYS A 381 -1.43 20.95 -18.50
C LYS A 381 -0.25 21.90 -18.62
N VAL A 382 -0.49 23.07 -19.19
CA VAL A 382 0.54 24.09 -19.39
C VAL A 382 0.01 25.42 -18.90
N LYS A 383 0.87 26.29 -18.39
CA LYS A 383 0.52 27.69 -18.14
C LYS A 383 0.95 28.55 -19.31
N ASP A 384 0.09 29.44 -19.75
CA ASP A 384 0.45 30.44 -20.75
C ASP A 384 1.19 31.64 -20.13
N LYS A 385 1.63 32.56 -20.98
CA LYS A 385 2.36 33.77 -20.56
C LYS A 385 1.52 34.71 -19.68
N LYS A 386 0.18 34.62 -19.75
CA LYS A 386 -0.76 35.41 -18.96
C LYS A 386 -1.19 34.70 -17.68
N GLY A 387 -0.67 33.50 -17.41
CA GLY A 387 -0.99 32.70 -16.23
C GLY A 387 -2.23 31.82 -16.36
N GLN A 388 -2.89 31.77 -17.52
CA GLN A 388 -4.03 30.88 -17.77
C GLN A 388 -3.58 29.43 -17.86
N TYR A 389 -4.44 28.53 -17.41
CA TYR A 389 -4.23 27.09 -17.48
C TYR A 389 -4.74 26.57 -18.81
N TRP A 390 -3.86 25.96 -19.59
CA TRP A 390 -4.19 25.33 -20.86
C TRP A 390 -4.17 23.83 -20.72
N LEU A 391 -5.15 23.19 -21.35
CA LEU A 391 -5.22 21.75 -21.50
C LEU A 391 -4.95 21.41 -22.96
N LEU A 392 -3.91 20.63 -23.21
CA LEU A 392 -3.47 20.23 -24.55
C LEU A 392 -3.68 18.72 -24.73
N ILE A 393 -4.43 18.34 -25.75
CA ILE A 393 -4.67 16.96 -26.16
C ILE A 393 -3.90 16.73 -27.47
N PRO A 394 -2.88 15.85 -27.47
CA PRO A 394 -2.17 15.50 -28.69
C PRO A 394 -3.11 14.87 -29.73
N TYR A 395 -2.93 15.20 -31.01
CA TYR A 395 -3.79 14.69 -32.10
C TYR A 395 -3.87 13.17 -32.21
N LYS A 396 -2.92 12.40 -31.65
CA LYS A 396 -3.01 10.93 -31.61
C LYS A 396 -4.29 10.42 -30.91
N TYR A 397 -4.87 11.23 -30.02
CA TYR A 397 -6.15 10.95 -29.37
C TYR A 397 -7.36 11.49 -30.15
N ALA A 398 -7.16 12.19 -31.28
CA ALA A 398 -8.25 12.71 -32.10
C ALA A 398 -9.23 11.62 -32.59
N PRO A 399 -8.82 10.38 -32.94
CA PRO A 399 -9.77 9.32 -33.27
C PRO A 399 -10.72 8.98 -32.11
N LEU A 400 -10.18 8.79 -30.90
CA LEU A 400 -10.99 8.54 -29.70
C LEU A 400 -11.85 9.75 -29.34
N TYR A 401 -11.30 10.96 -29.52
CA TYR A 401 -12.05 12.19 -29.31
C TYR A 401 -13.22 12.29 -30.28
N LEU A 402 -13.03 11.99 -31.57
CA LEU A 402 -14.08 11.99 -32.59
C LEU A 402 -15.16 10.93 -32.30
N GLU A 403 -14.75 9.72 -31.90
CA GLU A 403 -15.65 8.62 -31.58
C GLU A 403 -16.52 8.90 -30.35
N PHE A 404 -15.93 9.38 -29.26
CA PHE A 404 -16.63 9.51 -27.99
C PHE A 404 -17.17 10.91 -27.73
N ILE A 405 -16.41 11.95 -28.06
CA ILE A 405 -16.71 13.33 -27.70
C ILE A 405 -17.27 14.08 -28.89
N GLY A 406 -16.50 14.27 -29.97
CA GLY A 406 -16.74 15.00 -31.24
C GLY A 406 -16.88 16.53 -31.12
N SER A 407 -17.43 17.22 -32.15
CA SER A 407 -17.81 18.65 -32.10
C SER A 407 -19.08 18.97 -32.91
N ASP A 408 -19.96 19.83 -32.40
CA ASP A 408 -21.19 20.30 -33.09
C ASP A 408 -20.95 21.55 -33.94
N ILE A 409 -19.71 22.05 -33.93
CA ILE A 409 -19.29 23.24 -34.65
C ILE A 409 -18.57 22.81 -35.93
N ASP A 410 -19.14 23.10 -37.10
CA ASP A 410 -18.70 22.57 -38.39
C ASP A 410 -17.18 22.68 -38.62
N TYR A 411 -16.60 23.87 -38.44
CA TYR A 411 -15.16 24.06 -38.67
C TYR A 411 -14.28 23.31 -37.66
N LYS A 412 -14.74 23.14 -36.41
CA LYS A 412 -14.03 22.34 -35.40
C LYS A 412 -14.17 20.86 -35.74
N PHE A 413 -15.35 20.42 -36.17
CA PHE A 413 -15.58 19.05 -36.60
C PHE A 413 -14.68 18.68 -37.80
N SER A 414 -14.65 19.50 -38.86
CA SER A 414 -13.74 19.27 -40.00
C SER A 414 -12.27 19.24 -39.59
N ALA A 415 -11.84 20.14 -38.71
CA ALA A 415 -10.48 20.12 -38.16
C ALA A 415 -10.20 18.85 -37.34
N LEU A 416 -11.18 18.34 -36.60
CA LEU A 416 -11.08 17.11 -35.82
C LEU A 416 -10.96 15.88 -36.73
N GLU A 417 -11.74 15.81 -37.81
CA GLU A 417 -11.65 14.75 -38.81
C GLU A 417 -10.26 14.75 -39.47
N GLU A 418 -9.75 15.91 -39.86
CA GLU A 418 -8.40 16.02 -40.41
C GLU A 418 -7.33 15.59 -39.40
N LEU A 419 -7.45 15.99 -38.13
CA LEU A 419 -6.57 15.53 -37.06
C LEU A 419 -6.64 14.01 -36.85
N ALA A 420 -7.84 13.41 -36.95
CA ALA A 420 -8.03 11.97 -36.84
C ALA A 420 -7.42 11.22 -38.02
N GLU A 421 -7.54 11.74 -39.24
CA GLU A 421 -6.88 11.19 -40.43
C GLU A 421 -5.34 11.32 -40.36
N LEU A 422 -4.85 12.46 -39.87
CA LEU A 422 -3.42 12.63 -39.58
C LEU A 422 -2.97 11.65 -38.50
N ALA A 423 -3.81 11.36 -37.51
CA ALA A 423 -3.53 10.37 -36.48
C ALA A 423 -3.50 8.95 -37.07
N LYS A 424 -4.34 8.60 -38.05
CA LYS A 424 -4.20 7.32 -38.79
C LYS A 424 -2.81 7.20 -39.44
N LYS A 425 -2.32 8.29 -40.03
CA LYS A 425 -0.96 8.36 -40.60
C LYS A 425 0.16 8.46 -39.55
N PHE A 426 -0.14 8.83 -38.30
CA PHE A 426 0.80 8.74 -37.18
C PHE A 426 1.18 7.28 -36.91
N TRP A 427 0.35 6.29 -37.26
CA TRP A 427 0.67 4.87 -37.12
C TRP A 427 1.53 4.31 -38.26
N ASN A 428 2.48 5.09 -38.80
CA ASN A 428 3.42 4.64 -39.83
C ASN A 428 4.77 4.16 -39.24
N GLU A 429 5.62 3.58 -40.09
CA GLU A 429 6.85 2.89 -39.65
C GLU A 429 7.87 3.75 -38.88
N LYS A 430 7.79 5.09 -38.95
CA LYS A 430 8.79 6.04 -38.42
C LYS A 430 8.33 6.82 -37.17
N SER A 431 7.09 6.68 -36.71
CA SER A 431 6.57 7.48 -35.61
C SER A 431 7.06 7.01 -34.24
N GLN A 432 7.51 7.95 -33.40
CA GLN A 432 7.85 7.72 -32.00
C GLN A 432 6.96 8.58 -31.10
N ASP A 433 6.24 7.92 -30.20
CA ASP A 433 5.41 8.58 -29.18
C ASP A 433 6.26 8.88 -27.95
N TYR A 434 6.77 10.10 -27.82
CA TYR A 434 7.61 10.53 -26.69
C TYR A 434 6.83 10.91 -25.43
N ASN A 435 5.52 10.73 -25.47
CA ASN A 435 4.54 11.34 -24.58
C ASN A 435 3.87 10.28 -23.70
N ASP A 436 3.39 9.18 -24.29
CA ASP A 436 2.92 7.98 -23.57
C ASP A 436 3.97 6.86 -23.72
N MET A 437 4.94 6.87 -22.80
CA MET A 437 6.04 5.92 -22.82
C MET A 437 5.86 4.89 -21.72
N VAL A 438 6.18 3.64 -22.04
CA VAL A 438 6.40 2.58 -21.07
C VAL A 438 7.87 2.53 -20.73
N ALA A 439 8.20 2.42 -19.44
CA ALA A 439 9.58 2.41 -18.95
C ALA A 439 9.95 1.09 -18.26
N GLY A 440 11.23 0.91 -17.96
CA GLY A 440 11.72 -0.13 -17.05
C GLY A 440 11.30 -1.55 -17.43
N PHE A 441 11.46 -1.94 -18.70
CA PHE A 441 11.10 -3.28 -19.18
C PHE A 441 12.26 -4.27 -19.26
N GLY A 442 13.39 -3.92 -18.66
CA GLY A 442 14.59 -4.74 -18.62
C GLY A 442 15.05 -5.15 -20.01
N ASP A 443 15.51 -6.39 -20.12
CA ASP A 443 16.00 -6.98 -21.36
C ASP A 443 14.91 -7.69 -22.18
N LEU A 444 13.63 -7.49 -21.86
CA LEU A 444 12.50 -8.20 -22.50
C LEU A 444 12.61 -8.19 -24.03
N PHE A 445 12.67 -7.02 -24.64
CA PHE A 445 12.79 -6.90 -26.10
C PHE A 445 14.06 -7.58 -26.64
N TYR A 446 15.19 -7.45 -25.93
CA TYR A 446 16.46 -8.01 -26.36
C TYR A 446 16.45 -9.54 -26.38
N ILE A 447 15.90 -10.14 -25.32
CA ILE A 447 15.72 -11.58 -25.20
C ILE A 447 14.75 -12.08 -26.27
N THR A 448 13.59 -11.43 -26.45
CA THR A 448 12.60 -11.83 -27.47
C THR A 448 13.19 -11.73 -28.88
N ALA A 449 13.89 -10.64 -29.20
CA ALA A 449 14.51 -10.48 -30.51
C ALA A 449 15.59 -11.53 -30.79
N LYS A 450 16.42 -11.85 -29.79
CA LYS A 450 17.41 -12.94 -29.91
C LYS A 450 16.75 -14.28 -30.17
N LYS A 451 15.71 -14.64 -29.41
CA LYS A 451 14.95 -15.89 -29.59
C LYS A 451 14.38 -16.01 -31.01
N LEU A 452 13.86 -14.93 -31.56
CA LEU A 452 13.25 -14.90 -32.91
C LEU A 452 14.26 -14.71 -34.04
N GLY A 453 15.55 -14.47 -33.75
CA GLY A 453 16.55 -14.07 -34.74
C GLY A 453 16.24 -12.73 -35.40
N PHE A 454 15.56 -11.83 -34.70
CA PHE A 454 15.28 -10.47 -35.17
C PHE A 454 16.50 -9.56 -34.93
N PRO A 455 16.89 -8.69 -35.89
CA PRO A 455 18.08 -7.85 -35.72
C PRO A 455 17.98 -6.92 -34.51
N THR A 456 18.85 -7.12 -33.51
CA THR A 456 18.82 -6.39 -32.23
C THR A 456 19.08 -4.89 -32.39
N ARG A 457 19.72 -4.45 -33.49
CA ARG A 457 19.98 -3.02 -33.78
C ARG A 457 18.73 -2.14 -33.69
N TYR A 458 17.56 -2.67 -34.03
CA TYR A 458 16.29 -1.91 -34.05
C TYR A 458 15.71 -1.69 -32.65
N ILE A 459 16.06 -2.53 -31.68
CA ILE A 459 15.52 -2.49 -30.31
C ILE A 459 16.53 -2.05 -29.25
N ASN A 460 17.84 -2.14 -29.56
CA ASN A 460 18.92 -1.84 -28.61
C ASN A 460 18.79 -0.44 -28.01
N ASN A 461 18.29 0.54 -28.77
CA ASN A 461 18.08 1.90 -28.25
C ASN A 461 16.99 1.93 -27.16
N PHE A 462 15.90 1.18 -27.33
CA PHE A 462 14.83 1.08 -26.34
C PHE A 462 15.30 0.34 -25.10
N THR A 463 15.98 -0.80 -25.27
CA THR A 463 16.56 -1.60 -24.17
C THR A 463 17.59 -0.79 -23.38
N LYS A 464 18.49 -0.06 -24.03
CA LYS A 464 19.48 0.77 -23.32
C LYS A 464 18.84 1.94 -22.56
N ARG A 465 17.86 2.61 -23.16
CA ARG A 465 17.19 3.76 -22.55
C ARG A 465 16.10 3.35 -21.54
N GLN A 466 15.75 2.07 -21.48
CA GLN A 466 14.65 1.53 -20.67
C GLN A 466 13.34 2.29 -20.86
N LYS A 467 13.04 2.72 -22.10
CA LYS A 467 11.81 3.44 -22.45
C LYS A 467 11.39 3.24 -23.90
N ILE A 468 10.09 3.04 -24.13
CA ILE A 468 9.48 2.82 -25.43
C ILE A 468 8.08 3.46 -25.47
N GLY A 469 7.73 4.13 -26.57
CA GLY A 469 6.37 4.64 -26.74
C GLY A 469 5.36 3.51 -26.82
N ARG A 470 4.15 3.67 -26.25
CA ARG A 470 3.11 2.63 -26.25
C ARG A 470 2.75 2.14 -27.65
N THR A 471 2.73 3.05 -28.63
CA THR A 471 2.57 2.72 -30.05
C THR A 471 3.71 1.87 -30.60
N ALA A 472 4.95 2.21 -30.29
CA ALA A 472 6.11 1.45 -30.74
C ALA A 472 6.12 0.05 -30.11
N LEU A 473 5.76 -0.06 -28.82
CA LEU A 473 5.54 -1.33 -28.14
C LEU A 473 4.53 -2.19 -28.92
N PHE A 474 3.34 -1.68 -29.23
CA PHE A 474 2.34 -2.43 -30.01
C PHE A 474 2.88 -2.94 -31.35
N LYS A 475 3.58 -2.08 -32.09
CA LYS A 475 4.21 -2.44 -33.37
C LYS A 475 5.18 -3.62 -33.21
N TYR A 476 6.10 -3.53 -32.26
CA TYR A 476 7.08 -4.60 -32.05
C TYR A 476 6.43 -5.87 -31.51
N THR A 477 5.40 -5.77 -30.66
CA THR A 477 4.61 -6.93 -30.22
C THR A 477 4.00 -7.66 -31.42
N LYS A 478 3.41 -6.94 -32.38
CA LYS A 478 2.84 -7.54 -33.60
C LYS A 478 3.90 -8.14 -34.52
N ILE A 479 5.05 -7.48 -34.69
CA ILE A 479 6.18 -8.03 -35.46
C ILE A 479 6.67 -9.34 -34.83
N PHE A 480 6.86 -9.37 -33.51
CA PHE A 480 7.30 -10.55 -32.79
C PHE A 480 6.26 -11.67 -32.84
N GLU A 481 4.98 -11.36 -32.68
CA GLU A 481 3.87 -12.32 -32.81
C GLU A 481 3.87 -12.99 -34.20
N ASN A 482 4.01 -12.21 -35.27
CA ASN A 482 4.01 -12.74 -36.64
C ASN A 482 5.27 -13.57 -36.92
N LEU A 483 6.45 -13.12 -36.48
CA LEU A 483 7.70 -13.87 -36.65
C LEU A 483 7.69 -15.18 -35.85
N ALA A 484 7.12 -15.18 -34.64
CA ALA A 484 6.95 -16.38 -33.83
C ALA A 484 6.07 -17.42 -34.53
N LYS A 485 4.94 -16.97 -35.13
CA LYS A 485 4.06 -17.84 -35.94
C LYS A 485 4.78 -18.39 -37.16
N GLN A 486 5.54 -17.57 -37.87
CA GLN A 486 6.29 -18.01 -39.07
C GLN A 486 7.40 -19.01 -38.75
N LYS A 487 8.10 -18.83 -37.62
CA LYS A 487 9.24 -19.67 -37.22
C LYS A 487 8.86 -20.80 -36.27
N ASN A 488 7.59 -20.88 -35.86
CA ASN A 488 7.08 -21.82 -34.87
C ASN A 488 7.88 -21.82 -33.54
N ILE A 489 8.17 -20.61 -33.02
CA ILE A 489 8.92 -20.41 -31.76
C ILE A 489 7.94 -19.91 -30.69
N ASP A 490 7.94 -20.55 -29.52
CA ASP A 490 7.12 -20.11 -28.39
C ASP A 490 7.72 -18.87 -27.70
N ILE A 491 6.91 -17.81 -27.66
CA ILE A 491 7.18 -16.54 -26.96
C ILE A 491 5.95 -16.09 -26.16
N SER A 492 5.09 -17.02 -25.75
CA SER A 492 3.79 -16.71 -25.15
C SER A 492 3.93 -15.85 -23.89
N LYS A 493 4.92 -16.13 -23.05
CA LYS A 493 5.22 -15.35 -21.84
C LYS A 493 5.65 -13.92 -22.16
N GLU A 494 6.54 -13.74 -23.13
CA GLU A 494 7.01 -12.41 -23.55
C GLU A 494 5.89 -11.58 -24.18
N LEU A 495 5.05 -12.21 -25.01
CA LEU A 495 3.88 -11.55 -25.60
C LEU A 495 2.88 -11.14 -24.52
N GLU A 496 2.62 -11.98 -23.52
CA GLU A 496 1.76 -11.65 -22.38
C GLU A 496 2.28 -10.42 -21.63
N MET A 497 3.59 -10.37 -21.34
CA MET A 497 4.22 -9.21 -20.69
C MET A 497 4.09 -7.94 -21.55
N MET A 498 4.35 -8.02 -22.86
CA MET A 498 4.22 -6.88 -23.77
C MET A 498 2.77 -6.42 -23.95
N GLN A 499 1.81 -7.34 -23.97
CA GLN A 499 0.38 -7.02 -24.05
C GLN A 499 -0.10 -6.37 -22.76
N ARG A 500 0.33 -6.86 -21.60
CA ARG A 500 0.06 -6.23 -20.30
C ARG A 500 0.54 -4.78 -20.27
N MET A 501 1.77 -4.55 -20.70
CA MET A 501 2.35 -3.20 -20.84
C MET A 501 1.54 -2.29 -21.76
N PHE A 502 1.11 -2.82 -22.90
CA PHE A 502 0.35 -2.07 -23.89
C PHE A 502 -1.04 -1.70 -23.36
N ASN A 503 -1.70 -2.65 -22.69
CA ASN A 503 -3.05 -2.51 -22.15
C ASN A 503 -3.08 -1.79 -20.79
N SER A 504 -1.95 -1.29 -20.27
CA SER A 504 -1.87 -0.56 -19.02
C SER A 504 -2.85 0.61 -18.95
N ASP A 505 -3.49 0.81 -17.80
CA ASP A 505 -4.45 1.88 -17.55
C ASP A 505 -3.79 3.19 -17.08
N VAL A 506 -2.47 3.19 -16.92
CA VAL A 506 -1.68 4.33 -16.46
C VAL A 506 -0.71 4.80 -17.53
N VAL A 507 -0.37 6.09 -17.48
CA VAL A 507 0.74 6.68 -18.23
C VAL A 507 1.90 6.89 -17.26
N TRP A 508 3.06 6.35 -17.58
CA TRP A 508 4.28 6.53 -16.79
C TRP A 508 4.89 7.89 -17.13
N ASP A 509 4.49 8.92 -16.39
CA ASP A 509 4.80 10.32 -16.65
C ASP A 509 6.13 10.75 -16.03
N GLU A 510 6.93 11.50 -16.78
CA GLU A 510 8.32 11.81 -16.44
C GLU A 510 8.41 13.01 -15.50
N ILE A 511 9.15 12.88 -14.41
CA ILE A 511 9.44 13.99 -13.48
C ILE A 511 10.40 14.96 -14.17
N ILE A 512 10.02 16.24 -14.25
CA ILE A 512 10.81 17.31 -14.87
C ILE A 512 11.36 18.31 -13.84
N SER A 513 10.71 18.46 -12.69
CA SER A 513 11.22 19.28 -11.59
C SER A 513 10.89 18.66 -10.23
N ILE A 514 11.81 18.86 -9.29
CA ILE A 514 11.68 18.53 -7.87
C ILE A 514 12.10 19.80 -7.12
N ASP A 515 11.12 20.47 -6.51
CA ASP A 515 11.32 21.72 -5.78
C ASP A 515 10.97 21.50 -4.30
N TYR A 516 11.53 22.30 -3.38
CA TYR A 516 11.18 22.22 -1.95
C TYR A 516 10.44 23.47 -1.49
N ILE A 517 9.35 23.29 -0.74
CA ILE A 517 8.49 24.37 -0.23
C ILE A 517 8.24 24.21 1.27
N LYS A 518 8.10 25.31 2.01
CA LYS A 518 7.75 25.24 3.43
C LYS A 518 6.31 24.78 3.62
N SER A 519 6.07 23.91 4.60
CA SER A 519 4.71 23.55 5.02
C SER A 519 4.04 24.71 5.73
N GLU A 520 2.80 25.04 5.33
CA GLU A 520 1.94 26.00 6.03
C GLU A 520 1.16 25.35 7.19
N HIS A 521 1.20 24.02 7.28
CA HIS A 521 0.44 23.22 8.25
C HIS A 521 1.37 22.32 9.06
N GLU A 522 1.04 22.14 10.34
CA GLU A 522 1.80 21.29 11.27
C GLU A 522 1.73 19.80 10.89
N PHE A 523 0.60 19.37 10.31
CA PHE A 523 0.34 17.98 9.98
C PHE A 523 0.43 17.68 8.48
N VAL A 524 0.90 16.49 8.19
CA VAL A 524 0.83 15.83 6.88
C VAL A 524 0.00 14.55 7.03
N TYR A 525 -0.64 14.11 5.95
CA TYR A 525 -1.72 13.12 5.98
C TYR A 525 -1.51 11.97 5.02
N ASP A 526 -2.07 10.81 5.33
CA ASP A 526 -1.99 9.63 4.47
C ASP A 526 -3.18 8.67 4.62
N LEU A 527 -3.28 7.70 3.68
CA LEU A 527 -4.32 6.68 3.63
C LEU A 527 -3.73 5.28 3.50
N SER A 528 -4.20 4.31 4.28
CA SER A 528 -3.86 2.90 4.08
C SER A 528 -4.83 2.25 3.09
N VAL A 529 -4.30 1.70 2.00
CA VAL A 529 -5.05 0.97 0.96
C VAL A 529 -4.30 -0.35 0.69
N PRO A 530 -4.97 -1.51 0.70
CA PRO A 530 -4.29 -2.80 0.57
C PRO A 530 -3.70 -3.07 -0.84
N GLU A 531 -2.94 -4.17 -0.95
CA GLU A 531 -2.23 -4.67 -2.14
C GLU A 531 -0.99 -3.88 -2.52
N LEU A 532 -0.97 -3.24 -3.70
CA LEU A 532 0.15 -2.40 -4.13
C LEU A 532 0.29 -1.13 -3.30
N SER A 533 -0.59 -0.93 -2.32
CA SER A 533 -0.35 0.08 -1.33
C SER A 533 -0.34 1.47 -1.99
N THR A 534 -1.32 1.73 -2.88
CA THR A 534 -1.41 2.99 -3.62
C THR A 534 -2.78 3.64 -3.56
N PHE A 535 -2.81 4.97 -3.72
CA PHE A 535 -4.03 5.74 -3.91
C PHE A 535 -3.79 6.90 -4.90
N THR A 536 -4.87 7.50 -5.40
CA THR A 536 -4.80 8.48 -6.50
C THR A 536 -5.21 9.89 -6.05
N THR A 537 -4.35 10.86 -6.37
CA THR A 537 -4.63 12.30 -6.20
C THR A 537 -5.62 12.80 -7.26
N PHE A 538 -6.26 13.94 -7.02
CA PHE A 538 -7.17 14.57 -7.98
C PHE A 538 -6.47 14.95 -9.29
N ASP A 539 -5.19 15.28 -9.23
CA ASP A 539 -4.36 15.57 -10.39
C ASP A 539 -4.11 14.32 -11.28
N GLY A 540 -4.47 13.14 -10.76
CA GLY A 540 -4.38 11.85 -11.42
C GLY A 540 -3.08 11.10 -11.15
N ILE A 541 -2.19 11.63 -10.30
CA ILE A 541 -0.95 10.94 -9.90
C ILE A 541 -1.30 9.85 -8.89
N ILE A 542 -0.82 8.63 -9.13
CA ILE A 542 -0.93 7.50 -8.21
C ILE A 542 0.32 7.46 -7.35
N THR A 543 0.13 7.45 -6.03
CA THR A 543 1.22 7.50 -5.05
C THR A 543 1.12 6.34 -4.06
N HIS A 544 2.22 6.02 -3.36
CA HIS A 544 2.28 4.90 -2.42
C HIS A 544 1.87 5.35 -1.01
N ASN A 545 1.18 4.49 -0.27
CA ASN A 545 0.80 4.72 1.13
C ASN A 545 1.93 4.38 2.11
N THR A 546 1.77 4.82 3.35
CA THR A 546 2.52 4.39 4.54
C THR A 546 2.24 2.92 4.83
N LEU A 547 3.26 2.22 5.35
CA LEU A 547 3.19 0.80 5.71
C LEU A 547 1.90 0.48 6.48
N ASN A 548 1.19 -0.56 6.06
CA ASN A 548 -0.02 -1.03 6.74
C ASN A 548 0.34 -1.38 8.19
N THR A 549 -0.22 -0.63 9.15
CA THR A 549 -0.05 -0.92 10.58
C THR A 549 -0.98 -2.02 11.06
N PHE A 550 -2.13 -2.24 10.40
CA PHE A 550 -3.04 -3.34 10.74
C PHE A 550 -3.67 -4.01 9.50
N HIS A 551 -3.65 -5.34 9.52
CA HIS A 551 -4.50 -6.31 8.80
C HIS A 551 -3.94 -7.14 7.62
N PHE A 552 -4.23 -8.45 7.75
CA PHE A 552 -4.16 -9.52 6.77
C PHE A 552 -5.58 -9.73 6.18
N SER A 553 -5.71 -9.88 4.86
CA SER A 553 -6.99 -10.14 4.18
C SER A 553 -7.47 -11.57 4.47
N GLY A 554 -8.51 -11.73 5.31
CA GLY A 554 -9.24 -13.01 5.43
C GLY A 554 -9.82 -13.35 6.81
N VAL A 555 -9.41 -12.66 7.88
CA VAL A 555 -9.87 -12.96 9.25
C VAL A 555 -10.12 -11.67 10.01
N ALA A 556 -11.34 -11.12 9.89
CA ALA A 556 -11.73 -9.87 10.53
C ALA A 556 -11.78 -9.92 12.07
N GLU A 557 -11.62 -11.09 12.69
CA GLU A 557 -11.78 -11.28 14.15
C GLU A 557 -10.45 -11.30 14.93
N MET A 558 -9.30 -11.49 14.28
CA MET A 558 -8.00 -11.59 14.98
C MET A 558 -7.14 -10.35 14.74
N ASN A 559 -6.88 -9.58 15.81
CA ASN A 559 -5.90 -8.50 15.79
C ASN A 559 -4.49 -9.10 15.71
N ILE A 560 -3.80 -8.89 14.59
CA ILE A 560 -2.44 -9.39 14.35
C ILE A 560 -1.51 -8.20 14.17
N THR A 561 -0.38 -8.21 14.89
CA THR A 561 0.71 -7.25 14.73
C THR A 561 1.41 -7.51 13.39
N VAL A 562 1.41 -6.53 12.49
CA VAL A 562 2.00 -6.63 11.14
C VAL A 562 3.01 -5.51 10.89
N GLY A 563 3.79 -5.63 9.81
CA GLY A 563 4.74 -4.59 9.38
C GLY A 563 5.95 -4.43 10.31
N LEU A 564 6.44 -3.19 10.44
CA LEU A 564 7.65 -2.86 11.21
C LEU A 564 7.58 -3.28 12.69
N PRO A 565 6.47 -3.07 13.43
CA PRO A 565 6.36 -3.56 14.81
C PRO A 565 6.64 -5.05 14.92
N ARG A 566 6.21 -5.86 13.94
CA ARG A 566 6.45 -7.30 13.94
C ARG A 566 7.93 -7.64 13.68
N LEU A 567 8.60 -6.93 12.77
CA LEU A 567 10.04 -7.08 12.56
C LEU A 567 10.84 -6.76 13.83
N ILE A 568 10.46 -5.69 14.54
CA ILE A 568 11.08 -5.33 15.82
C ILE A 568 10.89 -6.47 16.83
N GLU A 569 9.70 -7.05 16.95
CA GLU A 569 9.48 -8.18 17.88
C GLU A 569 10.38 -9.39 17.57
N ILE A 570 10.53 -9.71 16.28
CA ILE A 570 11.36 -10.82 15.80
C ILE A 570 12.82 -10.55 16.13
N PHE A 571 13.36 -9.39 15.72
CA PHE A 571 14.78 -9.07 15.85
C PHE A 571 15.19 -8.73 17.28
N ASP A 572 14.28 -8.21 18.11
CA ASP A 572 14.50 -8.08 19.55
C ASP A 572 14.46 -9.42 20.29
N ALA A 573 14.03 -10.50 19.60
CA ALA A 573 13.76 -11.81 20.19
C ALA A 573 12.89 -11.70 21.45
N ARG A 574 11.75 -10.99 21.35
CA ARG A 574 10.85 -10.82 22.50
C ARG A 574 10.34 -12.17 22.99
N LYS A 575 10.44 -12.40 24.31
CA LYS A 575 10.04 -13.66 24.94
C LYS A 575 8.55 -13.98 24.80
N THR A 576 7.73 -12.95 24.69
CA THR A 576 6.28 -13.05 24.52
C THR A 576 5.88 -12.07 23.42
N PRO A 577 5.41 -12.54 22.25
CA PRO A 577 4.93 -11.66 21.19
C PRO A 577 3.63 -10.96 21.63
N THR A 578 3.35 -9.78 21.08
CA THR A 578 2.13 -9.02 21.44
C THR A 578 0.87 -9.74 20.99
N THR A 579 0.93 -10.37 19.81
CA THR A 579 -0.18 -11.14 19.23
C THR A 579 0.29 -12.54 18.83
N PRO A 580 0.37 -13.49 19.79
CA PRO A 580 0.70 -14.88 19.50
C PRO A 580 -0.38 -15.52 18.61
N ARG A 581 0.03 -16.27 17.59
CA ARG A 581 -0.87 -17.04 16.72
C ARG A 581 -0.25 -18.37 16.34
N MET A 582 -1.11 -19.34 16.06
CA MET A 582 -0.71 -20.64 15.52
C MET A 582 -1.46 -20.97 14.23
N GLU A 583 -0.77 -21.63 13.31
CA GLU A 583 -1.33 -22.25 12.12
C GLU A 583 -1.33 -23.77 12.34
N VAL A 584 -2.51 -24.34 12.57
CA VAL A 584 -2.69 -25.74 12.94
C VAL A 584 -3.18 -26.53 11.74
N TYR A 585 -2.35 -27.49 11.29
CA TYR A 585 -2.67 -28.36 10.18
C TYR A 585 -3.31 -29.65 10.70
N LEU A 586 -4.37 -30.10 10.03
CA LEU A 586 -5.04 -31.36 10.35
C LEU A 586 -4.42 -32.51 9.56
N LYS A 587 -4.40 -33.72 10.13
CA LYS A 587 -4.04 -34.93 9.37
C LYS A 587 -5.01 -35.12 8.20
N SER A 588 -4.53 -35.71 7.10
CA SER A 588 -5.29 -35.87 5.86
C SER A 588 -6.73 -36.42 6.07
N LYS A 589 -6.90 -37.38 7.00
CA LYS A 589 -8.21 -37.99 7.33
C LYS A 589 -9.27 -37.02 7.89
N TYR A 590 -8.86 -35.89 8.47
CA TYR A 590 -9.76 -34.87 9.03
C TYR A 590 -9.78 -33.58 8.22
N SER A 591 -8.71 -33.31 7.46
CA SER A 591 -8.49 -32.07 6.73
C SER A 591 -9.51 -31.75 5.61
N HIS A 592 -10.27 -32.72 5.11
CA HIS A 592 -11.22 -32.50 4.00
C HIS A 592 -12.68 -32.36 4.47
N ASP A 593 -12.99 -32.73 5.72
CA ASP A 593 -14.35 -32.70 6.26
C ASP A 593 -14.58 -31.41 7.09
N PRO A 594 -15.42 -30.47 6.62
CA PRO A 594 -15.70 -29.22 7.34
C PRO A 594 -16.34 -29.44 8.71
N LYS A 595 -17.14 -30.51 8.90
CA LYS A 595 -17.79 -30.79 10.18
C LYS A 595 -16.76 -31.26 11.22
N MET A 596 -15.83 -32.10 10.80
CA MET A 596 -14.75 -32.58 11.67
C MET A 596 -13.77 -31.45 12.00
N ALA A 597 -13.40 -30.61 11.04
CA ALA A 597 -12.54 -29.45 11.28
C ALA A 597 -13.14 -28.48 12.32
N ARG A 598 -14.45 -28.19 12.25
CA ARG A 598 -15.15 -27.37 13.24
C ARG A 598 -15.18 -28.02 14.62
N LYS A 599 -15.40 -29.34 14.69
CA LYS A 599 -15.40 -30.08 15.96
C LYS A 599 -14.04 -30.05 16.63
N ILE A 600 -12.96 -30.26 15.86
CA ILE A 600 -11.59 -30.21 16.36
C ILE A 600 -11.24 -28.78 16.81
N ALA A 601 -11.64 -27.75 16.04
CA ALA A 601 -11.46 -26.36 16.45
C ALA A 601 -12.13 -26.06 17.81
N ALA A 602 -13.38 -26.48 18.00
CA ALA A 602 -14.08 -26.30 19.27
C ALA A 602 -13.38 -27.00 20.46
N GLN A 603 -12.74 -28.14 20.23
CA GLN A 603 -11.96 -28.85 21.26
C GLN A 603 -10.62 -28.17 21.59
N ILE A 604 -10.04 -27.43 20.64
CA ILE A 604 -8.78 -26.71 20.82
C ILE A 604 -8.97 -25.42 21.64
N LYS A 605 -10.10 -24.72 21.43
CA LYS A 605 -10.36 -23.41 22.06
C LYS A 605 -10.38 -23.50 23.60
N GLU A 606 -9.59 -22.66 24.26
CA GLU A 606 -9.65 -22.48 25.71
C GLU A 606 -11.05 -21.98 26.09
N THR A 607 -11.72 -22.75 26.94
CA THR A 607 -13.03 -22.40 27.48
C THR A 607 -12.90 -22.14 28.97
N LYS A 608 -13.31 -20.94 29.38
CA LYS A 608 -13.40 -20.53 30.79
C LYS A 608 -14.84 -20.61 31.28
N LEU A 609 -15.02 -20.72 32.60
CA LEU A 609 -16.35 -20.84 33.20
C LEU A 609 -17.28 -19.68 32.80
N LYS A 610 -16.76 -18.46 32.65
CA LYS A 610 -17.54 -17.31 32.18
C LYS A 610 -18.15 -17.44 30.79
N GLU A 611 -17.60 -18.29 29.92
CA GLU A 611 -18.10 -18.49 28.56
C GLU A 611 -19.23 -19.52 28.50
N ILE A 612 -19.34 -20.37 29.51
CA ILE A 612 -20.37 -21.42 29.62
C ILE A 612 -21.44 -21.08 30.66
N ALA A 613 -21.32 -19.94 31.33
CA ALA A 613 -22.28 -19.44 32.30
C ALA A 613 -22.99 -18.18 31.79
N THR A 614 -24.30 -18.15 31.92
CA THR A 614 -25.14 -17.01 31.53
C THR A 614 -25.14 -15.91 32.58
N GLU A 615 -25.14 -16.29 33.86
CA GLU A 615 -25.19 -15.37 34.99
C GLU A 615 -24.32 -15.85 36.14
N PHE A 616 -23.66 -14.91 36.83
CA PHE A 616 -22.97 -15.14 38.10
C PHE A 616 -23.56 -14.24 39.18
N SER A 617 -24.31 -14.82 40.11
CA SER A 617 -24.89 -14.12 41.26
C SER A 617 -24.16 -14.49 42.56
N ILE A 618 -24.23 -13.59 43.54
CA ILE A 618 -23.76 -13.85 44.91
C ILE A 618 -25.01 -13.94 45.77
N ASN A 619 -25.13 -15.04 46.50
CA ASN A 619 -26.17 -15.18 47.53
C ASN A 619 -25.60 -14.70 48.86
N LEU A 620 -25.99 -13.49 49.27
CA LEU A 620 -25.50 -12.84 50.49
C LEU A 620 -25.90 -13.59 51.77
N ALA A 621 -27.03 -14.29 51.77
CA ALA A 621 -27.52 -15.02 52.95
C ALA A 621 -26.78 -16.34 53.19
N LYS A 622 -26.31 -16.99 52.12
CA LYS A 622 -25.60 -18.28 52.17
C LYS A 622 -24.09 -18.16 51.94
N ALA A 623 -23.59 -16.94 51.70
CA ALA A 623 -22.23 -16.66 51.27
C ALA A 623 -21.77 -17.57 50.10
N SER A 624 -22.66 -17.85 49.15
CA SER A 624 -22.41 -18.76 48.03
C SER A 624 -22.41 -18.03 46.69
N ILE A 625 -21.64 -18.55 45.74
CA ILE A 625 -21.62 -18.07 44.35
C ILE A 625 -22.50 -19.01 43.53
N GLU A 626 -23.51 -18.46 42.87
CA GLU A 626 -24.42 -19.21 42.00
C GLU A 626 -24.11 -18.86 40.55
N SER A 627 -23.95 -19.89 39.73
CA SER A 627 -23.63 -19.77 38.30
C SER A 627 -24.64 -20.55 37.47
N LYS A 628 -25.39 -19.86 36.62
CA LYS A 628 -26.38 -20.49 35.73
C LYS A 628 -25.70 -20.94 34.44
N LEU A 629 -25.77 -22.25 34.15
CA LEU A 629 -25.06 -22.84 33.00
C LEU A 629 -25.84 -22.68 31.69
N ASP A 630 -25.10 -22.58 30.58
CA ASP A 630 -25.64 -22.69 29.22
C ASP A 630 -25.53 -24.13 28.72
N HIS A 631 -26.64 -24.87 28.79
CA HIS A 631 -26.69 -26.26 28.35
C HIS A 631 -26.50 -26.44 26.84
N LYS A 632 -26.68 -25.40 26.00
CA LYS A 632 -26.40 -25.50 24.55
C LYS A 632 -24.89 -25.53 24.31
N ARG A 633 -24.15 -24.61 24.94
CA ARG A 633 -22.67 -24.55 24.84
C ARG A 633 -22.00 -25.80 25.44
N LEU A 634 -22.54 -26.34 26.54
CA LEU A 634 -22.03 -27.59 27.12
C LEU A 634 -22.17 -28.80 26.17
N LYS A 635 -23.29 -28.89 25.44
CA LYS A 635 -23.50 -29.94 24.43
C LYS A 635 -22.55 -29.80 23.23
N GLU A 636 -22.28 -28.58 22.79
CA GLU A 636 -21.34 -28.30 21.68
C GLU A 636 -19.90 -28.68 22.03
N LEU A 637 -19.49 -28.46 23.28
CA LEU A 637 -18.15 -28.81 23.79
C LEU A 637 -18.02 -30.29 24.20
N GLY A 638 -19.13 -31.03 24.31
CA GLY A 638 -19.13 -32.45 24.68
C GLY A 638 -18.80 -32.72 26.15
N ILE A 639 -18.99 -31.73 27.04
CA ILE A 639 -18.65 -31.83 28.46
C ILE A 639 -19.89 -32.21 29.27
N LYS A 640 -19.78 -33.25 30.10
CA LYS A 640 -20.84 -33.61 31.05
C LYS A 640 -20.76 -32.78 32.33
N GLU A 641 -21.89 -32.50 32.95
CA GLU A 641 -21.97 -31.69 34.18
C GLU A 641 -21.14 -32.28 35.33
N GLU A 642 -21.08 -33.61 35.43
CA GLU A 642 -20.24 -34.33 36.40
C GLU A 642 -18.74 -34.06 36.21
N GLN A 643 -18.28 -33.96 34.96
CA GLN A 643 -16.89 -33.66 34.63
C GLN A 643 -16.55 -32.21 34.96
N LEU A 644 -17.49 -31.29 34.73
CA LEU A 644 -17.34 -29.87 35.07
C LEU A 644 -17.17 -29.69 36.59
N VAL A 645 -17.97 -30.38 37.40
CA VAL A 645 -17.84 -30.36 38.86
C VAL A 645 -16.49 -30.91 39.32
N ALA A 646 -16.01 -32.00 38.70
CA ALA A 646 -14.69 -32.56 39.02
C ALA A 646 -13.54 -31.59 38.71
N ILE A 647 -13.58 -30.91 37.56
CA ILE A 647 -12.58 -29.93 37.13
C ILE A 647 -12.56 -28.72 38.07
N LEU A 648 -13.73 -28.19 38.41
CA LEU A 648 -13.83 -27.04 39.32
C LEU A 648 -13.40 -27.41 40.75
N THR A 649 -13.68 -28.63 41.21
CA THR A 649 -13.23 -29.13 42.53
C THR A 649 -11.71 -29.28 42.59
N GLN A 650 -11.07 -29.71 41.50
CA GLN A 650 -9.60 -29.76 41.40
C GLN A 650 -8.97 -28.36 41.39
N ASN A 651 -9.59 -27.41 40.69
CA ASN A 651 -9.11 -26.02 40.63
C ASN A 651 -9.26 -25.27 41.97
N PHE A 652 -10.28 -25.60 42.77
CA PHE A 652 -10.59 -24.91 44.02
C PHE A 652 -10.76 -25.87 45.20
N LYS A 653 -9.66 -26.22 45.87
CA LYS A 653 -9.66 -27.13 47.03
C LYS A 653 -10.50 -26.65 48.24
N ASN A 654 -10.63 -25.32 48.38
CA ASN A 654 -11.29 -24.66 49.52
C ASN A 654 -12.78 -24.36 49.31
N VAL A 655 -13.37 -24.86 48.23
CA VAL A 655 -14.77 -24.62 47.85
C VAL A 655 -15.48 -25.96 47.68
N ALA A 656 -16.68 -26.09 48.24
CA ALA A 656 -17.57 -27.22 48.01
C ALA A 656 -18.55 -26.86 46.88
N ILE A 657 -18.64 -27.70 45.86
CA ILE A 657 -19.41 -27.42 44.65
C ILE A 657 -20.60 -28.38 44.60
N LYS A 658 -21.81 -27.85 44.41
CA LYS A 658 -23.04 -28.63 44.25
C LYS A 658 -23.82 -28.15 43.04
N ILE A 659 -24.58 -29.07 42.44
CA ILE A 659 -25.55 -28.73 41.39
C ILE A 659 -26.93 -28.66 42.05
N GLU A 660 -27.59 -27.50 41.96
CA GLU A 660 -28.95 -27.27 42.47
C GLU A 660 -29.81 -26.68 41.34
N ARG A 661 -30.83 -27.42 40.87
CA ARG A 661 -31.82 -26.95 39.88
C ARG A 661 -31.19 -26.18 38.68
N ASP A 662 -30.25 -26.83 38.00
CA ASP A 662 -29.52 -26.31 36.82
C ASP A 662 -28.48 -25.20 37.10
N ASN A 663 -28.23 -24.86 38.37
CA ASN A 663 -27.17 -23.95 38.78
C ASN A 663 -26.00 -24.69 39.42
N ILE A 664 -24.77 -24.24 39.13
CA ILE A 664 -23.60 -24.60 39.94
C ILE A 664 -23.54 -23.64 41.12
N VAL A 665 -23.62 -24.19 42.33
CA VAL A 665 -23.50 -23.44 43.58
C VAL A 665 -22.15 -23.77 44.22
N LEU A 666 -21.34 -22.74 44.44
CA LEU A 666 -20.03 -22.82 45.07
C LEU A 666 -20.12 -22.30 46.50
N TYR A 667 -19.87 -23.18 47.46
CA TYR A 667 -19.86 -22.93 48.90
C TYR A 667 -18.42 -22.82 49.41
N PRO A 668 -17.98 -21.67 49.93
CA PRO A 668 -16.68 -21.57 50.59
C PRO A 668 -16.63 -22.45 51.86
N LYS A 669 -15.55 -23.21 52.09
CA LYS A 669 -15.45 -24.18 53.23
C LYS A 669 -15.06 -23.57 54.59
N LEU A 670 -14.77 -22.26 54.69
CA LEU A 670 -14.35 -21.59 55.93
C LEU A 670 -15.53 -20.84 56.60
N LYS A 671 -15.51 -20.74 57.93
CA LYS A 671 -16.63 -20.27 58.77
C LYS A 671 -16.87 -18.76 58.79
N GLU A 672 -15.91 -17.93 58.36
CA GLU A 672 -16.07 -16.47 58.26
C GLU A 672 -15.37 -15.97 56.98
N TYR A 673 -16.12 -15.41 56.04
CA TYR A 673 -15.59 -14.67 54.90
C TYR A 673 -16.11 -13.24 54.94
N ASP A 674 -15.22 -12.28 54.77
CA ASP A 674 -15.60 -10.90 54.46
C ASP A 674 -16.22 -10.84 53.05
N LEU A 675 -17.20 -9.96 52.84
CA LEU A 675 -17.88 -9.76 51.56
C LEU A 675 -16.88 -9.44 50.42
N GLY A 676 -15.77 -8.75 50.75
CA GLY A 676 -14.69 -8.49 49.81
C GLY A 676 -13.94 -9.73 49.33
N GLU A 677 -13.81 -10.76 50.17
CA GLU A 677 -13.16 -12.02 49.79
C GLU A 677 -14.05 -12.91 48.92
N VAL A 678 -15.35 -12.93 49.19
CA VAL A 678 -16.35 -13.62 48.35
C VAL A 678 -16.39 -13.00 46.95
N PHE A 679 -16.28 -11.67 46.84
CA PHE A 679 -16.19 -10.98 45.55
C PHE A 679 -14.91 -11.33 44.79
N LYS A 680 -13.75 -11.33 45.46
CA LYS A 680 -12.48 -11.78 44.85
C LYS A 680 -12.53 -13.25 44.41
N LEU A 681 -13.20 -14.10 45.19
CA LEU A 681 -13.39 -15.51 44.84
C LEU A 681 -14.30 -15.66 43.62
N LYS A 682 -15.38 -14.88 43.52
CA LYS A 682 -16.24 -14.84 42.33
C LYS A 682 -15.47 -14.50 41.06
N GLU A 683 -14.63 -13.47 41.09
CA GLU A 683 -13.81 -13.11 39.92
C GLU A 683 -12.80 -14.20 39.55
N LYS A 684 -12.19 -14.88 40.54
CA LYS A 684 -11.34 -16.05 40.28
C LYS A 684 -12.10 -17.24 39.69
N VAL A 685 -13.32 -17.49 40.16
CA VAL A 685 -14.17 -18.58 39.68
C VAL A 685 -14.63 -18.34 38.24
N LYS A 686 -14.96 -17.09 37.87
CA LYS A 686 -15.29 -16.73 36.48
C LYS A 686 -14.17 -17.06 35.49
N GLU A 687 -12.92 -16.84 35.89
CA GLU A 687 -11.72 -17.11 35.08
C GLU A 687 -11.23 -18.56 35.17
N ALA A 688 -11.98 -19.45 35.85
CA ALA A 688 -11.60 -20.84 35.99
C ALA A 688 -11.56 -21.55 34.63
N TYR A 689 -10.44 -22.23 34.39
CA TYR A 689 -10.24 -23.07 33.22
C TYR A 689 -11.16 -24.29 33.26
N VAL A 690 -11.86 -24.55 32.16
CA VAL A 690 -12.79 -25.69 32.03
C VAL A 690 -12.25 -26.72 31.04
N SER A 691 -11.95 -26.32 29.81
CA SER A 691 -11.53 -27.24 28.74
C SER A 691 -10.74 -26.53 27.65
N GLY A 692 -10.12 -27.31 26.75
CA GLY A 692 -9.37 -26.80 25.61
C GLY A 692 -7.86 -26.91 25.76
N ILE A 693 -7.13 -26.06 25.04
CA ILE A 693 -5.69 -25.87 25.22
C ILE A 693 -5.47 -24.49 25.85
N LYS A 694 -4.78 -24.46 26.99
CA LYS A 694 -4.49 -23.20 27.70
C LYS A 694 -3.71 -22.24 26.81
N GLY A 695 -4.11 -20.97 26.80
CA GLY A 695 -3.48 -19.90 26.03
C GLY A 695 -4.12 -19.66 24.67
N ILE A 696 -5.08 -20.48 24.23
CA ILE A 696 -5.74 -20.35 22.92
C ILE A 696 -7.13 -19.77 23.08
N THR A 697 -7.24 -18.47 22.85
CA THR A 697 -8.46 -17.71 23.14
C THR A 697 -9.51 -17.80 22.03
N GLN A 698 -9.07 -17.86 20.78
CA GLN A 698 -9.94 -17.95 19.61
C GLN A 698 -9.40 -18.93 18.59
N VAL A 699 -10.30 -19.53 17.82
CA VAL A 699 -9.98 -20.51 16.78
C VAL A 699 -10.86 -20.24 15.57
N LEU A 700 -10.29 -20.36 14.38
CA LEU A 700 -11.01 -20.19 13.12
C LEU A 700 -10.57 -21.26 12.11
N PRO A 701 -11.45 -22.21 11.75
CA PRO A 701 -11.18 -23.13 10.65
C PRO A 701 -11.36 -22.40 9.31
N ILE A 702 -10.29 -22.32 8.52
CA ILE A 702 -10.30 -21.76 7.16
C ILE A 702 -10.00 -22.85 6.14
N LYS A 703 -10.56 -22.71 4.94
CA LYS A 703 -10.25 -23.60 3.82
C LYS A 703 -9.14 -22.96 2.99
N GLN A 704 -7.97 -23.59 2.95
CA GLN A 704 -6.84 -23.17 2.12
C GLN A 704 -6.67 -24.19 1.00
N GLU A 705 -6.84 -23.73 -0.25
CA GLU A 705 -6.86 -24.59 -1.44
C GLU A 705 -7.89 -25.75 -1.34
N SER A 706 -7.42 -26.95 -1.00
CA SER A 706 -8.21 -28.18 -0.86
C SER A 706 -8.32 -28.73 0.56
N GLU A 707 -7.61 -28.17 1.55
CA GLU A 707 -7.61 -28.63 2.95
C GLU A 707 -8.08 -27.57 3.95
N PHE A 708 -8.64 -28.01 5.08
CA PHE A 708 -9.00 -27.16 6.20
C PHE A 708 -7.83 -27.05 7.17
N ILE A 709 -7.43 -25.82 7.46
CA ILE A 709 -6.46 -25.49 8.52
C ILE A 709 -7.16 -24.68 9.62
N ILE A 710 -6.67 -24.76 10.84
CA ILE A 710 -7.23 -24.03 11.98
C ILE A 710 -6.24 -22.93 12.36
N LEU A 711 -6.68 -21.67 12.25
CA LEU A 711 -5.95 -20.53 12.76
C LEU A 711 -6.34 -20.30 14.21
N CYS A 712 -5.36 -20.10 15.08
CA CYS A 712 -5.58 -19.89 16.52
C CYS A 712 -5.01 -18.53 16.95
N ALA A 713 -5.75 -17.81 17.79
CA ALA A 713 -5.25 -16.65 18.53
C ALA A 713 -4.75 -17.12 19.91
N GLY A 714 -3.45 -16.97 20.13
CA GLY A 714 -2.73 -17.65 21.21
C GLY A 714 -1.75 -18.68 20.71
N SER A 715 -0.82 -19.09 21.57
CA SER A 715 0.17 -20.12 21.27
C SER A 715 0.37 -21.09 22.44
N ASN A 716 0.33 -22.38 22.14
CA ASN A 716 0.73 -23.48 23.03
C ASN A 716 1.04 -24.71 22.17
N LEU A 717 2.17 -24.65 21.46
CA LEU A 717 2.67 -25.68 20.55
C LEU A 717 2.89 -27.01 21.27
N LYS A 718 3.37 -26.99 22.52
CA LYS A 718 3.68 -28.21 23.28
C LYS A 718 2.47 -29.12 23.49
N ASP A 719 1.33 -28.54 23.88
CA ASP A 719 0.11 -29.31 24.10
C ASP A 719 -0.62 -29.60 22.79
N MET A 720 -0.55 -28.69 21.82
CA MET A 720 -1.13 -28.88 20.48
C MET A 720 -0.56 -30.10 19.76
N LEU A 721 0.76 -30.28 19.77
CA LEU A 721 1.42 -31.37 19.04
C LEU A 721 1.13 -32.77 19.63
N LYS A 722 0.54 -32.86 20.83
CA LYS A 722 0.14 -34.14 21.45
C LYS A 722 -1.18 -34.69 20.90
N LEU A 723 -1.99 -33.86 20.25
CA LEU A 723 -3.29 -34.28 19.72
C LEU A 723 -3.10 -35.18 18.49
N GLU A 724 -3.78 -36.33 18.48
CA GLU A 724 -3.64 -37.31 17.40
C GLU A 724 -4.25 -36.81 16.08
N GLU A 725 -5.14 -35.83 16.13
CA GLU A 725 -5.82 -35.25 14.98
C GLU A 725 -4.96 -34.27 14.19
N ILE A 726 -3.91 -33.75 14.84
CA ILE A 726 -3.07 -32.66 14.33
C ILE A 726 -1.85 -33.21 13.60
N ASP A 727 -1.52 -32.57 12.48
CA ASP A 727 -0.30 -32.84 11.74
C ASP A 727 0.87 -32.10 12.40
N ALA A 728 1.62 -32.84 13.22
CA ALA A 728 2.77 -32.32 13.95
C ALA A 728 3.94 -31.87 13.05
N ARG A 729 3.98 -32.27 11.77
CA ARG A 729 5.07 -31.91 10.86
C ARG A 729 4.88 -30.54 10.19
N ARG A 730 3.63 -30.08 10.11
CA ARG A 730 3.26 -28.84 9.41
C ARG A 730 2.77 -27.73 10.34
N THR A 731 2.25 -28.11 11.52
CA THR A 731 1.75 -27.15 12.52
C THR A 731 2.86 -26.25 13.04
N THR A 732 2.64 -24.94 13.02
CA THR A 732 3.64 -23.93 13.40
C THR A 732 3.02 -22.77 14.20
N THR A 733 3.87 -21.94 14.79
CA THR A 733 3.50 -20.74 15.56
C THR A 733 4.37 -19.55 15.17
N ASN A 734 3.91 -18.35 15.48
CA ASN A 734 4.70 -17.12 15.34
C ASN A 734 5.50 -16.78 16.63
N ASP A 735 5.38 -17.59 17.69
CA ASP A 735 6.17 -17.45 18.91
C ASP A 735 7.50 -18.21 18.79
N ILE A 736 8.56 -17.46 18.50
CA ILE A 736 9.92 -17.99 18.29
C ILE A 736 10.48 -18.62 19.58
N SER A 737 10.16 -18.05 20.74
CA SER A 737 10.63 -18.57 22.04
C SER A 737 9.97 -19.90 22.38
N GLU A 738 8.74 -20.11 21.93
CA GLU A 738 8.08 -21.41 22.08
C GLU A 738 8.66 -22.46 21.12
N ILE A 739 8.92 -22.10 19.86
CA ILE A 739 9.58 -22.98 18.90
C ILE A 739 10.94 -23.43 19.40
N GLU A 740 11.75 -22.51 19.92
CA GLU A 740 13.06 -22.82 20.52
C GLU A 740 12.95 -23.89 21.61
N LYS A 741 11.97 -23.77 22.52
CA LYS A 741 11.78 -24.70 23.64
C LYS A 741 11.22 -26.06 23.24
N VAL A 742 10.40 -26.12 22.19
CA VAL A 742 9.67 -27.34 21.80
C VAL A 742 10.38 -28.09 20.68
N LEU A 743 10.81 -27.39 19.64
CA LEU A 743 11.40 -27.96 18.42
C LEU A 743 12.92 -27.77 18.34
N GLY A 744 13.49 -26.85 19.13
CA GLY A 744 14.93 -26.61 19.20
C GLY A 744 15.41 -25.39 18.40
N ILE A 745 16.72 -25.12 18.50
CA ILE A 745 17.32 -23.88 18.01
C ILE A 745 17.29 -23.74 16.48
N GLU A 746 17.50 -24.83 15.73
CA GLU A 746 17.46 -24.80 14.26
C GLU A 746 16.04 -24.55 13.71
N ALA A 747 15.02 -25.04 14.40
CA ALA A 747 13.64 -24.72 14.06
C ALA A 747 13.33 -23.24 14.33
N ALA A 748 13.84 -22.69 15.45
CA ALA A 748 13.71 -21.27 15.76
C ALA A 748 14.45 -20.39 14.74
N ARG A 749 15.66 -20.80 14.31
CA ARG A 749 16.43 -20.15 13.22
C ARG A 749 15.61 -20.06 11.93
N GLN A 750 15.01 -21.18 11.51
CA GLN A 750 14.17 -21.19 10.31
C GLN A 750 12.88 -20.38 10.49
N ALA A 751 12.29 -20.37 11.70
CA ALA A 751 11.12 -19.56 12.00
C ALA A 751 11.39 -18.05 11.91
N ILE A 752 12.57 -17.59 12.38
CA ILE A 752 13.01 -16.20 12.23
C ILE A 752 13.08 -15.82 10.75
N ILE A 753 13.70 -16.66 9.92
CA ILE A 753 13.83 -16.42 8.47
C ILE A 753 12.47 -16.34 7.81
N ASN A 754 11.61 -17.35 8.02
CA ASN A 754 10.32 -17.45 7.36
C ASN A 754 9.38 -16.30 7.77
N GLU A 755 9.34 -15.97 9.07
CA GLU A 755 8.47 -14.90 9.56
C GLU A 755 8.96 -13.53 9.10
N ALA A 756 10.28 -13.26 9.17
CA ALA A 756 10.83 -11.99 8.68
C ALA A 756 10.62 -11.82 7.17
N LEU A 757 10.84 -12.87 6.38
CA LEU A 757 10.61 -12.84 4.95
C LEU A 757 9.12 -12.59 4.63
N LYS A 758 8.22 -13.31 5.29
CA LYS A 758 6.76 -13.12 5.13
C LYS A 758 6.35 -11.68 5.42
N VAL A 759 6.85 -11.09 6.51
CA VAL A 759 6.54 -9.69 6.86
C VAL A 759 7.07 -8.70 5.82
N ILE A 760 8.24 -8.95 5.22
CA ILE A 760 8.82 -8.07 4.20
C ILE A 760 8.07 -8.22 2.85
N GLU A 761 7.76 -9.44 2.44
CA GLU A 761 6.99 -9.73 1.21
C GLU A 761 5.56 -9.19 1.28
N ASP A 762 4.89 -9.32 2.43
CA ASP A 762 3.55 -8.76 2.68
C ASP A 762 3.54 -7.22 2.53
N GLN A 763 4.70 -6.55 2.65
CA GLN A 763 4.86 -5.11 2.46
C GLN A 763 5.34 -4.73 1.05
N GLY A 764 5.41 -5.70 0.12
CA GLY A 764 5.80 -5.47 -1.27
C GLY A 764 7.29 -5.16 -1.47
N LEU A 765 8.12 -5.37 -0.44
CA LEU A 765 9.56 -5.18 -0.48
C LEU A 765 10.25 -6.50 -0.90
N ASP A 766 11.30 -6.40 -1.72
CA ASP A 766 12.09 -7.55 -2.19
C ASP A 766 13.46 -7.48 -1.49
N ILE A 767 13.74 -8.44 -0.60
CA ILE A 767 15.04 -8.59 0.07
C ILE A 767 15.67 -9.92 -0.32
N ASP A 768 16.97 -9.91 -0.57
CA ASP A 768 17.68 -11.16 -0.76
C ASP A 768 17.73 -11.95 0.55
N ILE A 769 17.24 -13.19 0.51
CA ILE A 769 17.14 -14.09 1.67
C ILE A 769 18.47 -14.29 2.40
N ARG A 770 19.62 -14.10 1.74
CA ARG A 770 20.95 -14.24 2.35
C ARG A 770 21.15 -13.28 3.52
N HIS A 771 20.55 -12.09 3.48
CA HIS A 771 20.59 -11.14 4.60
C HIS A 771 19.84 -11.67 5.82
N LEU A 772 18.67 -12.27 5.60
CA LEU A 772 17.85 -12.85 6.67
C LEU A 772 18.46 -14.14 7.22
N MET A 773 19.02 -14.99 6.35
CA MET A 773 19.74 -16.20 6.77
C MET A 773 20.89 -15.83 7.70
N PHE A 774 21.73 -14.89 7.28
CA PHE A 774 22.84 -14.43 8.10
C PHE A 774 22.38 -13.88 9.46
N LEU A 775 21.32 -13.07 9.46
CA LEU A 775 20.76 -12.49 10.68
C LEU A 775 20.27 -13.57 11.65
N ALA A 776 19.49 -14.52 11.15
CA ALA A 776 18.97 -15.62 11.96
C ALA A 776 20.12 -16.48 12.51
N ASP A 777 21.15 -16.76 11.71
CA ASP A 777 22.32 -17.52 12.13
C ASP A 777 23.02 -16.81 13.31
N VAL A 778 23.25 -15.49 13.22
CA VAL A 778 23.84 -14.69 14.31
C VAL A 778 22.97 -14.69 15.56
N MET A 779 21.64 -14.59 15.42
CA MET A 779 20.71 -14.64 16.55
C MET A 779 20.71 -16.00 17.26
N THR A 780 21.10 -17.09 16.58
CA THR A 780 21.05 -18.45 17.12
C THR A 780 22.40 -19.08 17.45
N VAL A 781 23.51 -18.41 17.11
CA VAL A 781 24.88 -18.97 17.19
C VAL A 781 25.27 -19.47 18.58
N THR A 782 24.72 -18.86 19.64
CA THR A 782 25.03 -19.21 21.04
C THR A 782 24.22 -20.39 21.59
N GLY A 783 23.43 -21.07 20.75
CA GLY A 783 22.55 -22.16 21.18
C GLY A 783 21.28 -21.71 21.92
N THR A 784 21.05 -20.40 21.99
CA THR A 784 19.81 -19.76 22.46
C THR A 784 19.49 -18.59 21.54
N VAL A 785 18.21 -18.27 21.37
CA VAL A 785 17.80 -17.14 20.52
C VAL A 785 18.09 -15.83 21.26
N LYS A 786 18.99 -15.01 20.72
CA LYS A 786 19.34 -13.69 21.25
C LYS A 786 18.93 -12.58 20.29
N GLY A 787 18.29 -11.56 20.85
CA GLY A 787 17.90 -10.38 20.10
C GLY A 787 19.08 -9.46 19.79
N ILE A 788 18.89 -8.61 18.78
CA ILE A 788 19.84 -7.56 18.37
C ILE A 788 19.62 -6.32 19.26
N THR A 789 19.73 -6.53 20.56
CA THR A 789 19.49 -5.50 21.57
C THR A 789 20.75 -5.26 22.38
N ARG A 790 20.73 -4.18 23.19
CA ARG A 790 21.81 -3.84 24.13
C ARG A 790 22.20 -4.97 25.08
N SER A 791 21.25 -5.83 25.43
CA SER A 791 21.41 -6.95 26.37
C SER A 791 21.51 -8.32 25.68
N GLY A 792 21.41 -8.35 24.35
CA GLY A 792 21.56 -9.56 23.55
C GLY A 792 22.95 -9.61 22.90
N ILE A 793 22.98 -9.76 21.57
CA ILE A 793 24.22 -9.94 20.78
C ILE A 793 25.24 -8.81 21.03
N THR A 794 24.77 -7.57 21.21
CA THR A 794 25.66 -6.41 21.40
C THR A 794 26.46 -6.47 22.71
N SER A 795 25.89 -7.07 23.76
CA SER A 795 26.57 -7.19 25.06
C SER A 795 27.71 -8.21 25.06
N GLU A 796 27.73 -9.11 24.08
CA GLU A 796 28.69 -10.21 23.95
C GLU A 796 29.83 -9.88 22.99
N LYS A 797 29.89 -8.65 22.47
CA LYS A 797 31.05 -8.21 21.70
C LYS A 797 32.32 -8.35 22.54
N GLN A 798 33.35 -8.94 21.93
CA GLN A 798 34.62 -9.21 22.59
C GLN A 798 35.36 -7.92 22.95
N SER A 799 35.31 -6.92 22.07
CA SER A 799 35.91 -5.60 22.29
C SER A 799 35.16 -4.83 23.38
N VAL A 800 35.91 -4.34 24.37
CA VAL A 800 35.40 -3.48 25.45
C VAL A 800 35.01 -2.12 24.86
N LEU A 801 35.82 -1.60 23.95
CA LEU A 801 35.58 -0.31 23.28
C LEU A 801 34.34 -0.36 22.38
N ALA A 802 34.12 -1.47 21.67
CA ALA A 802 32.94 -1.68 20.84
C ALA A 802 31.65 -1.85 21.66
N ARG A 803 31.73 -2.36 22.89
CA ARG A 803 30.61 -2.35 23.85
C ARG A 803 30.37 -0.94 24.38
N ALA A 804 31.44 -0.24 24.76
CA ALA A 804 31.37 1.12 25.31
C ALA A 804 30.82 2.16 24.30
N SER A 805 31.07 1.97 23.00
CA SER A 805 30.60 2.87 21.95
C SER A 805 29.08 2.87 21.73
N PHE A 806 28.41 1.77 22.11
CA PHE A 806 27.00 1.56 21.76
C PHE A 806 26.05 2.12 22.83
N GLU A 807 26.37 1.95 24.12
CA GLU A 807 25.74 2.67 25.24
C GLU A 807 26.41 2.32 26.58
N THR A 808 26.28 3.18 27.61
CA THR A 808 26.86 2.99 28.98
C THR A 808 28.38 2.78 29.05
N PRO A 809 29.20 3.66 28.43
CA PRO A 809 30.66 3.47 28.32
C PRO A 809 31.37 3.28 29.68
N ILE A 810 30.97 4.07 30.67
CA ILE A 810 31.58 4.05 32.01
C ILE A 810 31.46 2.66 32.66
N LYS A 811 30.28 2.03 32.54
CA LYS A 811 30.03 0.71 33.14
C LYS A 811 30.91 -0.37 32.52
N HIS A 812 31.03 -0.36 31.19
CA HIS A 812 31.85 -1.33 30.46
C HIS A 812 33.33 -1.16 30.77
N ILE A 813 33.83 0.08 30.83
CA ILE A 813 35.23 0.37 31.13
C ILE A 813 35.56 0.01 32.58
N ILE A 814 34.70 0.35 33.55
CA ILE A 814 34.91 -0.01 34.97
C ILE A 814 34.92 -1.53 35.14
N ASN A 815 33.95 -2.24 34.57
CA ASN A 815 33.89 -3.70 34.68
C ASN A 815 35.13 -4.35 34.07
N ALA A 816 35.56 -3.90 32.88
CA ALA A 816 36.76 -4.40 32.24
C ALA A 816 38.03 -4.12 33.08
N ALA A 817 38.12 -2.95 33.71
CA ALA A 817 39.22 -2.63 34.62
C ALA A 817 39.21 -3.51 35.88
N LEU A 818 38.03 -3.81 36.42
CA LEU A 818 37.87 -4.70 37.58
C LEU A 818 38.22 -6.17 37.25
N THR A 819 37.90 -6.65 36.05
CA THR A 819 38.18 -8.03 35.62
C THR A 819 39.55 -8.20 34.98
N GLY A 820 40.26 -7.11 34.67
CA GLY A 820 41.53 -7.13 33.95
C GLY A 820 41.40 -7.52 32.48
N GLU A 821 40.24 -7.26 31.86
CA GLU A 821 39.99 -7.50 30.44
C GLU A 821 40.92 -6.65 29.55
N ARG A 822 41.40 -7.25 28.45
CA ARG A 822 42.21 -6.58 27.44
C ARG A 822 41.48 -6.56 26.11
N ASP A 823 41.55 -5.44 25.40
CA ASP A 823 40.94 -5.27 24.09
C ASP A 823 41.92 -5.67 22.98
N PRO A 824 41.59 -6.65 22.12
CA PRO A 824 42.49 -7.11 21.06
C PRO A 824 42.57 -6.19 19.84
N LEU A 825 41.66 -5.21 19.70
CA LEU A 825 41.57 -4.30 18.57
C LEU A 825 41.32 -4.96 17.21
N ASN A 826 40.40 -5.93 17.16
CA ASN A 826 40.09 -6.69 15.94
C ASN A 826 38.80 -6.23 15.22
N SER A 827 38.05 -5.28 15.77
CA SER A 827 36.80 -4.75 15.21
C SER A 827 37.00 -3.53 14.33
N VAL A 828 35.96 -3.17 13.60
CA VAL A 828 35.84 -1.87 12.93
C VAL A 828 35.81 -0.72 13.94
N VAL A 829 35.05 -0.86 15.03
CA VAL A 829 34.72 0.28 15.91
C VAL A 829 35.96 0.82 16.61
N GLU A 830 36.72 -0.02 17.31
CA GLU A 830 37.90 0.46 18.01
C GLU A 830 39.04 0.88 17.08
N ASN A 831 39.20 0.24 15.91
CA ASN A 831 40.21 0.66 14.94
C ASN A 831 39.88 2.05 14.38
N VAL A 832 38.60 2.34 14.11
CA VAL A 832 38.17 3.70 13.74
C VAL A 832 38.39 4.68 14.90
N MET A 833 38.01 4.31 16.13
CA MET A 833 38.20 5.18 17.32
C MET A 833 39.67 5.53 17.56
N LEU A 834 40.59 4.60 17.30
CA LEU A 834 42.03 4.77 17.49
C LEU A 834 42.77 5.19 16.22
N ASN A 835 42.03 5.50 15.14
CA ASN A 835 42.56 5.90 13.84
C ASN A 835 43.60 4.90 13.27
N GLN A 836 43.30 3.60 13.42
CA GLN A 836 44.06 2.48 12.86
C GLN A 836 43.36 1.93 11.60
N PRO A 837 44.11 1.30 10.68
CA PRO A 837 43.51 0.59 9.55
C PRO A 837 42.57 -0.51 10.05
N VAL A 838 41.32 -0.49 9.58
CA VAL A 838 40.34 -1.53 9.89
C VAL A 838 40.81 -2.86 9.28
N PRO A 839 40.75 -4.00 10.00
CA PRO A 839 41.19 -5.32 9.51
C PRO A 839 40.21 -5.94 8.48
N LEU A 840 39.62 -5.12 7.61
CA LEU A 840 38.67 -5.50 6.57
C LEU A 840 38.98 -4.78 5.26
N GLY A 841 38.52 -5.36 4.15
CA GLY A 841 38.64 -4.74 2.83
C GLY A 841 40.11 -4.46 2.45
N THR A 842 40.42 -3.19 2.18
CA THR A 842 41.78 -2.76 1.79
C THR A 842 42.79 -2.76 2.94
N GLY A 843 42.35 -2.91 4.20
CA GLY A 843 43.23 -3.07 5.35
C GLY A 843 43.74 -4.50 5.57
N MET A 844 43.15 -5.50 4.91
CA MET A 844 43.64 -6.89 4.93
C MET A 844 44.98 -7.13 4.19
N PRO A 845 45.14 -6.69 2.93
CA PRO A 845 46.35 -7.02 2.17
C PRO A 845 47.58 -6.27 2.71
N GLN A 846 48.66 -7.02 2.96
CA GLN A 846 49.98 -6.45 3.28
C GLN A 846 50.87 -6.41 2.04
N LEU A 847 51.61 -5.31 1.86
CA LEU A 847 52.58 -5.17 0.78
C LEU A 847 53.93 -5.73 1.18
N VAL A 848 54.46 -6.65 0.36
CA VAL A 848 55.81 -7.21 0.54
C VAL A 848 56.68 -6.78 -0.64
N MET A 849 57.75 -6.04 -0.37
CA MET A 849 58.73 -5.62 -1.39
C MET A 849 60.09 -6.26 -1.12
N LYS A 850 60.71 -6.84 -2.14
CA LYS A 850 62.12 -7.26 -2.08
C LYS A 850 63.02 -6.03 -2.14
N THR A 851 63.56 -5.62 -1.00
CA THR A 851 64.64 -4.64 -0.96
C THR A 851 65.95 -5.32 -1.40
N LYS A 852 66.57 -4.80 -2.46
CA LYS A 852 67.99 -5.12 -2.72
C LYS A 852 68.77 -4.52 -1.55
N LYS A 853 69.36 -5.35 -0.69
CA LYS A 853 70.36 -4.88 0.28
C LYS A 853 71.44 -4.14 -0.53
N LYS A 854 71.63 -2.86 -0.21
CA LYS A 854 72.80 -2.11 -0.67
C LYS A 854 74.04 -2.64 0.03
#